data_AF-A6GKS2-F1
#
_entry.id   AF-A6GKS2-F1
#
_cell.length_a   1.000
_cell.length_b   1.000
_cell.length_c   1.000
_cell.angle_alpha   90.00
_cell.angle_beta   90.00
_cell.angle_gamma   90.00
#
_symmetry.space_group_name_H-M   'P 1'
#
loop_
_entity.id
_entity.type
_entity.pdbx_description
1 polymer ?
#
loop_
_entity_poly.entity_id
_entity_poly.type
_entity_poly.pdbx_seq_one_letter_code
_entity_poly.pdbx_strand_id
1 'polypeptide(L)'
;FPGQGAQWPAMAQELLRTCAPFRAEIEACAAALEPHVEWSLLDVLEQRPGAASLDRVDVVQPTLFAMMAGLAATWRALGVVPEVVVGHSQGEIGAAYCAGVLSLDDAAMLVARRSQLIRALSGTGGMAAVQLSREELDERSRRIDPSGEELAIAVDNGGTSMVVSGTLGAVDALLAELEADGVFARKVKVDYASHCAQVEPIQAQMLEACATIQPRVGHTPMMSTVDLRLVDGPELDGSYWFRNLRQRVRFGEAVAQLLDSGFSAFVEVSPHPLMGVPLAGAFEARGAGDETLFLPTLRRDQGGLEVLDGRLAELALAGAPIDWSRHFEASGEAPQLPLPTYAFQRRRFWIDRPTRTADAGPAKATDDAAPAADNPLATLAAAALEDGDLDALADELDLDQIERVMLAKLAPKLGRWHVRGAQERLAATWRHRVEWARVNPSVRGAAASPRWCLAHIPDPETGQPDPSTAALLEALRRAGQEPTLLRCEPGWTREDYRRALAEGMGVDAGPGARALPVDALLSTLALAEGEPTDGRPPSLETLERTTALLQGLIDLDAEALVPTLPRLWVLTRGAAGPHDLRAPEQAMLWGLGAVAGVEHVSLWGGCLDLPPALTDALDDPHALASALSLALASDESQLALRGGQVQAKRLVACPDHGRSGAQPAWSGTALITGGTGAIGGHTARWLAREGIQRLVLTSRRGPWAPGAAELEAELVALGPSVELVACDVADPEALGALLDRLRREGPPLR
;
A
#
# COMPACT_ATOMS: atom_id res chain seq x y z
N PHE A 1 9.07 -10.46 -26.15
CA PHE A 1 9.90 -11.51 -26.79
C PHE A 1 10.12 -11.19 -28.26
N PRO A 2 11.33 -10.78 -28.68
CA PRO A 2 11.58 -10.38 -30.06
C PRO A 2 11.73 -11.58 -31.02
N GLY A 3 11.81 -11.29 -32.33
CA GLY A 3 12.09 -12.27 -33.37
C GLY A 3 13.59 -12.54 -33.58
N GLN A 4 13.95 -12.95 -34.80
CA GLN A 4 15.34 -13.15 -35.21
C GLN A 4 16.09 -11.81 -35.36
N GLY A 5 17.39 -11.80 -35.05
CA GLY A 5 18.29 -10.65 -35.22
C GLY A 5 19.11 -10.31 -33.98
N ALA A 6 18.70 -10.81 -32.81
CA ALA A 6 19.35 -10.53 -31.53
C ALA A 6 20.58 -11.41 -31.28
N GLN A 7 20.79 -12.45 -32.08
CA GLN A 7 21.87 -13.42 -31.90
C GLN A 7 23.25 -12.81 -32.11
N TRP A 8 24.22 -13.28 -31.33
CA TRP A 8 25.65 -12.99 -31.51
C TRP A 8 26.48 -14.16 -30.99
N PRO A 9 27.70 -14.38 -31.52
CA PRO A 9 28.58 -15.47 -31.07
C PRO A 9 28.88 -15.37 -29.58
N ALA A 10 28.91 -16.50 -28.86
CA ALA A 10 29.18 -16.54 -27.42
C ALA A 10 28.16 -15.78 -26.53
N MET A 11 26.93 -15.56 -27.03
CA MET A 11 25.89 -14.94 -26.23
C MET A 11 25.61 -15.72 -24.93
N ALA A 12 25.55 -14.99 -23.81
CA ALA A 12 25.25 -15.50 -22.46
C ALA A 12 26.16 -16.63 -21.92
N GLN A 13 27.40 -16.77 -22.44
CA GLN A 13 28.38 -17.72 -21.89
C GLN A 13 28.65 -17.48 -20.39
N GLU A 14 28.65 -16.22 -19.96
CA GLU A 14 28.83 -15.89 -18.55
C GLU A 14 27.65 -16.40 -17.72
N LEU A 15 26.40 -16.10 -18.10
CA LEU A 15 25.20 -16.60 -17.41
C LEU A 15 25.14 -18.13 -17.38
N LEU A 16 25.54 -18.81 -18.46
CA LEU A 16 25.60 -20.28 -18.48
C LEU A 16 26.55 -20.82 -17.39
N ARG A 17 27.62 -20.08 -17.08
CA ARG A 17 28.59 -20.43 -16.04
C ARG A 17 28.19 -19.98 -14.63
N THR A 18 27.53 -18.84 -14.49
CA THR A 18 27.34 -18.15 -13.19
C THR A 18 25.91 -18.17 -12.67
N CYS A 19 24.90 -18.31 -13.54
CA CYS A 19 23.50 -18.26 -13.16
C CYS A 19 22.85 -19.66 -13.23
N ALA A 20 22.51 -20.23 -12.07
CA ALA A 20 21.94 -21.58 -12.00
C ALA A 20 20.55 -21.70 -12.66
N PRO A 21 19.58 -20.78 -12.44
CA PRO A 21 18.29 -20.83 -13.14
C PRO A 21 18.42 -20.76 -14.66
N PHE A 22 19.28 -19.87 -15.16
CA PHE A 22 19.56 -19.74 -16.60
C PHE A 22 20.10 -21.05 -17.18
N ARG A 23 21.12 -21.64 -16.52
CA ARG A 23 21.76 -22.88 -16.98
C ARG A 23 20.79 -24.05 -17.00
N ALA A 24 20.03 -24.24 -15.92
CA ALA A 24 19.06 -25.34 -15.82
C ALA A 24 18.03 -25.27 -16.96
N GLU A 25 17.55 -24.07 -17.27
CA GLU A 25 16.60 -23.85 -18.36
C GLU A 25 17.23 -24.10 -19.75
N ILE A 26 18.48 -23.68 -19.97
CA ILE A 26 19.21 -23.97 -21.22
C ILE A 26 19.46 -25.46 -21.40
N GLU A 27 19.82 -26.18 -20.34
CA GLU A 27 20.01 -27.64 -20.36
C GLU A 27 18.68 -28.36 -20.64
N ALA A 28 17.58 -27.92 -20.04
CA ALA A 28 16.25 -28.43 -20.33
C ALA A 28 15.84 -28.18 -21.80
N CYS A 29 16.08 -26.97 -22.31
CA CYS A 29 15.86 -26.66 -23.72
C CYS A 29 16.71 -27.54 -24.65
N ALA A 30 17.97 -27.78 -24.30
CA ALA A 30 18.86 -28.64 -25.08
C ALA A 30 18.32 -30.07 -25.17
N ALA A 31 17.87 -30.64 -24.04
CA ALA A 31 17.27 -31.97 -23.99
C ALA A 31 15.95 -32.05 -24.78
N ALA A 32 15.09 -31.04 -24.69
CA ALA A 32 13.83 -30.98 -25.43
C ALA A 32 14.03 -30.81 -26.96
N LEU A 33 15.11 -30.13 -27.37
CA LEU A 33 15.44 -29.93 -28.78
C LEU A 33 16.10 -31.16 -29.41
N GLU A 34 16.85 -31.97 -28.64
CA GLU A 34 17.66 -33.09 -29.12
C GLU A 34 16.91 -34.04 -30.09
N PRO A 35 15.64 -34.45 -29.85
CA PRO A 35 14.92 -35.32 -30.78
C PRO A 35 14.55 -34.67 -32.12
N HIS A 36 14.68 -33.35 -32.22
CA HIS A 36 14.20 -32.55 -33.34
C HIS A 36 15.31 -31.94 -34.17
N VAL A 37 16.56 -31.92 -33.70
CA VAL A 37 17.69 -31.28 -34.40
C VAL A 37 18.88 -32.22 -34.56
N GLU A 38 19.73 -31.96 -35.56
CA GLU A 38 20.97 -32.72 -35.82
C GLU A 38 22.22 -32.05 -35.24
N TRP A 39 22.04 -31.07 -34.35
CA TRP A 39 23.11 -30.24 -33.78
C TRP A 39 22.90 -30.03 -32.28
N SER A 40 23.96 -29.71 -31.55
CA SER A 40 23.91 -29.49 -30.10
C SER A 40 23.75 -28.01 -29.76
N LEU A 41 22.69 -27.68 -28.98
CA LEU A 41 22.48 -26.32 -28.47
C LEU A 41 23.66 -25.83 -27.62
N LEU A 42 24.16 -26.69 -26.74
CA LEU A 42 25.29 -26.34 -25.88
C LEU A 42 26.55 -26.06 -26.71
N ASP A 43 26.81 -26.85 -27.75
CA ASP A 43 27.97 -26.63 -28.62
C ASP A 43 27.89 -25.28 -29.35
N VAL A 44 26.69 -24.88 -29.79
CA VAL A 44 26.43 -23.56 -30.42
C VAL A 44 26.67 -22.42 -29.44
N LEU A 45 26.13 -22.48 -28.22
CA LEU A 45 26.29 -21.41 -27.22
C LEU A 45 27.74 -21.31 -26.71
N GLU A 46 28.39 -22.44 -26.49
CA GLU A 46 29.80 -22.50 -26.03
C GLU A 46 30.82 -22.27 -27.16
N GLN A 47 30.35 -22.16 -28.42
CA GLN A 47 31.19 -21.98 -29.60
C GLN A 47 32.24 -23.10 -29.75
N ARG A 48 31.84 -24.35 -29.50
CA ARG A 48 32.74 -25.50 -29.66
C ARG A 48 33.14 -25.69 -31.13
N PRO A 49 34.36 -26.19 -31.41
CA PRO A 49 34.77 -26.50 -32.78
C PRO A 49 33.78 -27.45 -33.47
N GLY A 50 33.29 -27.07 -34.65
CA GLY A 50 32.31 -27.85 -35.41
C GLY A 50 30.84 -27.56 -35.09
N ALA A 51 30.56 -26.63 -34.16
CA ALA A 51 29.20 -26.19 -33.87
C ALA A 51 28.49 -25.61 -35.11
N ALA A 52 27.17 -25.80 -35.17
CA ALA A 52 26.36 -25.30 -36.27
C ALA A 52 26.34 -23.75 -36.30
N SER A 53 26.36 -23.16 -37.49
CA SER A 53 26.39 -21.69 -37.64
C SER A 53 25.04 -21.05 -37.31
N LEU A 54 25.09 -19.94 -36.55
CA LEU A 54 23.94 -19.05 -36.29
C LEU A 54 23.46 -18.27 -37.54
N ASP A 55 24.10 -18.43 -38.69
CA ASP A 55 23.58 -17.93 -39.98
C ASP A 55 22.45 -18.82 -40.54
N ARG A 56 22.32 -20.05 -40.06
CA ARG A 56 21.26 -20.99 -40.48
C ARG A 56 19.98 -20.73 -39.70
N VAL A 57 18.86 -20.57 -40.40
CA VAL A 57 17.54 -20.33 -39.78
C VAL A 57 17.13 -21.46 -38.83
N ASP A 58 17.43 -22.71 -39.21
CA ASP A 58 17.15 -23.93 -38.43
C ASP A 58 18.05 -24.13 -37.20
N VAL A 59 19.02 -23.23 -37.00
CA VAL A 59 19.88 -23.17 -35.82
C VAL A 59 19.52 -21.94 -34.98
N VAL A 60 19.42 -20.76 -35.63
CA VAL A 60 19.22 -19.49 -34.94
C VAL A 60 17.87 -19.39 -34.24
N GLN A 61 16.79 -19.90 -34.85
CA GLN A 61 15.45 -19.82 -34.28
C GLN A 61 15.33 -20.64 -32.99
N PRO A 62 15.68 -21.94 -32.96
CA PRO A 62 15.68 -22.71 -31.72
C PRO A 62 16.68 -22.18 -30.67
N THR A 63 17.85 -21.68 -31.10
CA THR A 63 18.82 -21.11 -30.15
C THR A 63 18.27 -19.84 -29.49
N LEU A 64 17.61 -18.95 -30.25
CA LEU A 64 16.97 -17.75 -29.70
C LEU A 64 15.78 -18.10 -28.80
N PHE A 65 15.02 -19.15 -29.12
CA PHE A 65 13.98 -19.67 -28.22
C PHE A 65 14.57 -20.07 -26.86
N ALA A 66 15.65 -20.87 -26.86
CA ALA A 66 16.31 -21.28 -25.62
C ALA A 66 16.86 -20.07 -24.84
N MET A 67 17.41 -19.08 -25.53
CA MET A 67 17.84 -17.82 -24.92
C MET A 67 16.67 -17.06 -24.25
N MET A 68 15.53 -16.94 -24.93
CA MET A 68 14.35 -16.31 -24.37
C MET A 68 13.83 -17.05 -23.13
N ALA A 69 13.79 -18.38 -23.18
CA ALA A 69 13.40 -19.23 -22.06
C ALA A 69 14.34 -19.05 -20.86
N GLY A 70 15.66 -19.18 -21.06
CA GLY A 70 16.66 -19.04 -20.00
C GLY A 70 16.66 -17.66 -19.34
N LEU A 71 16.52 -16.59 -20.14
CA LEU A 71 16.42 -15.24 -19.61
C LEU A 71 15.11 -15.00 -18.84
N ALA A 72 13.98 -15.55 -19.31
CA ALA A 72 12.71 -15.48 -18.58
C ALA A 72 12.79 -16.24 -17.25
N ALA A 73 13.40 -17.43 -17.23
CA ALA A 73 13.65 -18.19 -16.00
C ALA A 73 14.52 -17.40 -15.02
N THR A 74 15.51 -16.66 -15.52
CA THR A 74 16.37 -15.79 -14.70
C THR A 74 15.57 -14.66 -14.06
N TRP A 75 14.74 -13.95 -14.84
CA TRP A 75 13.85 -12.90 -14.32
C TRP A 75 12.89 -13.43 -13.24
N ARG A 76 12.28 -14.60 -13.46
CA ARG A 76 11.39 -15.23 -12.46
C ARG A 76 12.11 -15.64 -11.18
N ALA A 77 13.36 -16.09 -11.29
CA ALA A 77 14.19 -16.40 -10.14
C ALA A 77 14.58 -15.13 -9.34
N LEU A 78 14.66 -13.99 -10.02
CA LEU A 78 14.87 -12.67 -9.40
C LEU A 78 13.56 -12.04 -8.85
N GLY A 79 12.44 -12.75 -8.86
CA GLY A 79 11.17 -12.23 -8.34
C GLY A 79 10.36 -11.39 -9.32
N VAL A 80 10.75 -11.36 -10.60
CA VAL A 80 10.04 -10.62 -11.65
C VAL A 80 9.18 -11.57 -12.47
N VAL A 81 7.87 -11.43 -12.36
CA VAL A 81 6.88 -12.22 -13.11
C VAL A 81 6.07 -11.27 -14.00
N PRO A 82 5.95 -11.54 -15.31
CA PRO A 82 5.20 -10.69 -16.21
C PRO A 82 3.69 -10.80 -15.96
N GLU A 83 3.00 -9.66 -15.98
CA GLU A 83 1.52 -9.60 -15.98
C GLU A 83 0.93 -9.96 -17.35
N VAL A 84 1.66 -9.66 -18.42
CA VAL A 84 1.31 -9.98 -19.80
C VAL A 84 2.58 -10.25 -20.59
N VAL A 85 2.49 -11.17 -21.56
CA VAL A 85 3.59 -11.42 -22.50
C VAL A 85 3.19 -11.07 -23.93
N VAL A 86 4.13 -10.52 -24.70
CA VAL A 86 3.95 -10.23 -26.12
C VAL A 86 5.15 -10.75 -26.91
N GLY A 87 4.89 -11.38 -28.05
CA GLY A 87 5.92 -11.91 -28.93
C GLY A 87 5.91 -11.24 -30.30
N HIS A 88 7.06 -11.17 -30.95
CA HIS A 88 7.19 -10.65 -32.31
C HIS A 88 7.55 -11.80 -33.26
N SER A 89 6.67 -12.13 -34.21
CA SER A 89 6.84 -13.27 -35.13
C SER A 89 7.09 -14.57 -34.35
N GLN A 90 8.18 -15.29 -34.62
CA GLN A 90 8.57 -16.49 -33.89
C GLN A 90 8.81 -16.26 -32.39
N GLY A 91 9.02 -15.01 -31.95
CA GLY A 91 9.11 -14.64 -30.54
C GLY A 91 7.85 -14.98 -29.76
N GLU A 92 6.70 -15.12 -30.44
CA GLU A 92 5.46 -15.62 -29.85
C GLU A 92 5.57 -17.06 -29.33
N ILE A 93 6.47 -17.89 -29.87
CA ILE A 93 6.70 -19.25 -29.35
C ILE A 93 7.33 -19.15 -27.95
N GLY A 94 8.33 -18.27 -27.78
CA GLY A 94 8.93 -17.99 -26.49
C GLY A 94 7.94 -17.36 -25.50
N ALA A 95 7.08 -16.45 -25.99
CA ALA A 95 6.01 -15.86 -25.18
C ALA A 95 5.00 -16.91 -24.71
N ALA A 96 4.51 -17.77 -25.60
CA ALA A 96 3.53 -18.82 -25.28
C ALA A 96 4.08 -19.87 -24.32
N TYR A 97 5.35 -20.27 -24.48
CA TYR A 97 6.05 -21.11 -23.51
C TYR A 97 6.16 -20.40 -22.15
N CYS A 98 6.57 -19.13 -22.13
CA CYS A 98 6.69 -18.36 -20.90
C CYS A 98 5.34 -18.00 -20.27
N ALA A 99 4.24 -18.05 -21.01
CA ALA A 99 2.89 -17.93 -20.48
C ALA A 99 2.38 -19.24 -19.86
N GLY A 100 3.08 -20.36 -20.06
CA GLY A 100 2.59 -21.69 -19.68
C GLY A 100 1.56 -22.28 -20.65
N VAL A 101 1.35 -21.65 -21.81
CA VAL A 101 0.42 -22.14 -22.84
C VAL A 101 1.02 -23.35 -23.56
N LEU A 102 2.30 -23.29 -23.90
CA LEU A 102 3.03 -24.41 -24.50
C LEU A 102 3.90 -25.09 -23.44
N SER A 103 3.94 -26.42 -23.48
CA SER A 103 4.98 -27.18 -22.77
C SER A 103 6.34 -26.92 -23.39
N LEU A 104 7.43 -27.20 -22.66
CA LEU A 104 8.79 -27.08 -23.20
C LEU A 104 8.97 -27.98 -24.44
N ASP A 105 8.47 -29.22 -24.38
CA ASP A 105 8.55 -30.18 -25.48
C ASP A 105 7.79 -29.69 -26.72
N ASP A 106 6.57 -29.17 -26.54
CA ASP A 106 5.77 -28.63 -27.65
C ASP A 106 6.43 -27.40 -28.27
N ALA A 107 6.96 -26.49 -27.45
CA ALA A 107 7.64 -25.28 -27.93
C ALA A 107 8.95 -25.60 -28.66
N ALA A 108 9.74 -26.54 -28.13
CA ALA A 108 10.97 -27.03 -28.75
C ALA A 108 10.71 -27.73 -30.09
N MET A 109 9.71 -28.62 -30.13
CA MET A 109 9.25 -29.26 -31.37
C MET A 109 8.81 -28.20 -32.39
N LEU A 110 7.94 -27.28 -31.98
CA LEU A 110 7.39 -26.26 -32.86
C LEU A 110 8.48 -25.38 -33.48
N VAL A 111 9.40 -24.83 -32.66
CA VAL A 111 10.46 -23.94 -33.17
C VAL A 111 11.45 -24.70 -34.07
N ALA A 112 11.78 -25.95 -33.74
CA ALA A 112 12.66 -26.78 -34.55
C ALA A 112 12.03 -27.14 -35.90
N ARG A 113 10.79 -27.65 -35.90
CA ARG A 113 10.09 -28.05 -37.12
C ARG A 113 9.78 -26.85 -38.02
N ARG A 114 9.29 -25.74 -37.45
CA ARG A 114 9.04 -24.50 -38.19
C ARG A 114 10.29 -24.03 -38.94
N SER A 115 11.40 -23.93 -38.22
CA SER A 115 12.65 -23.41 -38.80
C SER A 115 13.26 -24.36 -39.85
N GLN A 116 13.10 -25.68 -39.69
CA GLN A 116 13.46 -26.67 -40.71
C GLN A 116 12.62 -26.55 -41.98
N LEU A 117 11.30 -26.35 -41.85
CA LEU A 117 10.42 -26.17 -43.01
C LEU A 117 10.72 -24.88 -43.76
N ILE A 118 11.01 -23.79 -43.02
CA ILE A 118 11.42 -22.50 -43.62
C ILE A 118 12.69 -22.65 -44.47
N ARG A 119 13.60 -23.56 -44.14
CA ARG A 119 14.81 -23.80 -44.94
C ARG A 119 14.49 -24.21 -46.38
N ALA A 120 13.35 -24.84 -46.64
CA ALA A 120 12.90 -25.16 -48.00
C ALA A 120 12.54 -23.92 -48.83
N LEU A 121 12.35 -22.77 -48.19
CA LEU A 121 12.06 -21.47 -48.80
C LEU A 121 13.32 -20.60 -48.96
N SER A 122 14.49 -21.09 -48.58
CA SER A 122 15.76 -20.38 -48.77
C SER A 122 15.97 -20.06 -50.26
N GLY A 123 16.27 -18.80 -50.55
CA GLY A 123 16.48 -18.25 -51.88
C GLY A 123 15.22 -17.84 -52.65
N THR A 124 14.00 -18.06 -52.12
CA THR A 124 12.76 -17.78 -52.86
C THR A 124 12.21 -16.37 -52.62
N GLY A 125 12.67 -15.67 -51.59
CA GLY A 125 12.17 -14.36 -51.21
C GLY A 125 13.14 -13.59 -50.32
N GLY A 126 12.74 -12.37 -49.97
CA GLY A 126 13.51 -11.50 -49.09
C GLY A 126 12.63 -10.63 -48.21
N MET A 127 13.26 -9.92 -47.27
CA MET A 127 12.61 -8.97 -46.39
C MET A 127 13.45 -7.69 -46.26
N ALA A 128 12.80 -6.54 -46.07
CA ALA A 128 13.47 -5.27 -45.84
C ALA A 128 12.77 -4.43 -44.77
N ALA A 129 13.56 -3.82 -43.88
CA ALA A 129 13.08 -2.82 -42.95
C ALA A 129 13.00 -1.47 -43.65
N VAL A 130 11.91 -0.73 -43.43
CA VAL A 130 11.59 0.54 -44.11
C VAL A 130 11.16 1.58 -43.08
N GLN A 131 11.56 2.83 -43.27
CA GLN A 131 11.10 3.98 -42.47
C GLN A 131 9.97 4.75 -43.18
N LEU A 132 8.75 4.22 -43.15
CA LEU A 132 7.54 4.84 -43.70
C LEU A 132 6.32 4.52 -42.82
N SER A 133 5.29 5.38 -42.87
CA SER A 133 3.99 5.02 -42.30
C SER A 133 3.38 3.83 -43.04
N ARG A 134 2.42 3.16 -42.41
CA ARG A 134 1.70 2.06 -43.06
C ARG A 134 0.98 2.53 -44.31
N GLU A 135 0.32 3.69 -44.28
CA GLU A 135 -0.40 4.20 -45.45
C GLU A 135 0.53 4.48 -46.62
N GLU A 136 1.68 5.11 -46.34
CA GLU A 136 2.70 5.42 -47.36
C GLU A 136 3.28 4.15 -47.96
N LEU A 137 3.64 3.17 -47.12
CA LEU A 137 4.19 1.90 -47.58
C LEU A 137 3.16 1.08 -48.36
N ASP A 138 1.89 1.06 -47.95
CA ASP A 138 0.82 0.40 -48.68
C ASP A 138 0.62 1.04 -50.08
N GLU A 139 0.71 2.37 -50.20
CA GLU A 139 0.64 3.07 -51.49
C GLU A 139 1.79 2.72 -52.42
N ARG A 140 3.02 2.74 -51.89
CA ARG A 140 4.27 2.41 -52.61
C ARG A 140 4.25 0.95 -53.07
N SER A 141 3.90 0.04 -52.17
CA SER A 141 3.81 -1.39 -52.46
C SER A 141 2.81 -1.69 -53.58
N ARG A 142 1.64 -1.03 -53.58
CA ARG A 142 0.63 -1.18 -54.65
C ARG A 142 1.08 -0.67 -56.02
N ARG A 143 2.04 0.25 -56.10
CA ARG A 143 2.60 0.69 -57.39
C ARG A 143 3.53 -0.35 -58.00
N ILE A 144 4.29 -1.04 -57.15
CA ILE A 144 5.28 -2.04 -57.56
C ILE A 144 4.59 -3.37 -57.86
N ASP A 145 3.68 -3.76 -56.98
CA ASP A 145 2.91 -4.98 -57.07
C ASP A 145 1.41 -4.68 -56.94
N PRO A 146 0.73 -4.33 -58.06
CA PRO A 146 -0.70 -4.06 -58.05
C PRO A 146 -1.57 -5.27 -57.73
N SER A 147 -1.07 -6.51 -57.90
CA SER A 147 -1.82 -7.72 -57.52
C SER A 147 -1.72 -8.02 -56.02
N GLY A 148 -0.64 -7.58 -55.37
CA GLY A 148 -0.39 -7.80 -53.94
C GLY A 148 0.01 -9.25 -53.61
N GLU A 149 0.44 -10.02 -54.62
CA GLU A 149 0.83 -11.42 -54.48
C GLU A 149 2.33 -11.59 -54.22
N GLU A 150 3.14 -10.65 -54.71
CA GLU A 150 4.59 -10.69 -54.65
C GLU A 150 5.17 -9.87 -53.49
N LEU A 151 4.43 -8.91 -52.94
CA LEU A 151 4.90 -8.01 -51.90
C LEU A 151 3.84 -7.76 -50.82
N ALA A 152 4.21 -7.88 -49.56
CA ALA A 152 3.32 -7.62 -48.43
C ALA A 152 4.05 -6.91 -47.28
N ILE A 153 3.29 -6.14 -46.48
CA ILE A 153 3.79 -5.64 -45.19
C ILE A 153 3.83 -6.81 -44.20
N ALA A 154 5.04 -7.24 -43.88
CA ALA A 154 5.32 -8.37 -43.00
C ALA A 154 5.15 -8.00 -41.52
N VAL A 155 5.60 -6.81 -41.13
CA VAL A 155 5.61 -6.33 -39.75
C VAL A 155 5.22 -4.87 -39.73
N ASP A 156 4.27 -4.55 -38.84
CA ASP A 156 3.95 -3.20 -38.43
C ASP A 156 4.44 -3.00 -36.98
N ASN A 157 5.56 -2.28 -36.83
CA ASN A 157 6.13 -1.96 -35.52
C ASN A 157 5.54 -0.67 -34.93
N GLY A 158 4.66 0.02 -35.66
CA GLY A 158 4.09 1.31 -35.29
C GLY A 158 4.88 2.51 -35.82
N GLY A 159 4.18 3.66 -35.88
CA GLY A 159 4.74 4.92 -36.36
C GLY A 159 5.24 4.80 -37.81
N THR A 160 6.54 5.01 -38.00
CA THR A 160 7.22 4.88 -39.30
C THR A 160 8.09 3.62 -39.39
N SER A 161 8.02 2.67 -38.45
CA SER A 161 8.85 1.46 -38.48
C SER A 161 8.08 0.29 -39.09
N MET A 162 8.47 -0.13 -40.30
CA MET A 162 7.80 -1.22 -41.03
C MET A 162 8.80 -2.24 -41.54
N VAL A 163 8.32 -3.46 -41.81
CA VAL A 163 9.08 -4.48 -42.56
C VAL A 163 8.21 -5.00 -43.69
N VAL A 164 8.77 -5.03 -44.90
CA VAL A 164 8.16 -5.62 -46.09
C VAL A 164 8.77 -7.00 -46.36
N SER A 165 7.99 -7.92 -46.91
CA SER A 165 8.45 -9.23 -47.37
C SER A 165 7.81 -9.60 -48.71
N GLY A 166 8.50 -10.42 -49.50
CA GLY A 166 8.02 -10.77 -50.82
C GLY A 166 9.02 -11.54 -51.67
N THR A 167 8.75 -11.60 -52.97
CA THR A 167 9.71 -12.09 -53.97
C THR A 167 10.96 -11.21 -53.97
N LEU A 168 12.12 -11.78 -54.32
CA LEU A 168 13.37 -11.01 -54.42
C LEU A 168 13.22 -9.80 -55.37
N GLY A 169 12.54 -10.00 -56.50
CA GLY A 169 12.32 -8.95 -57.50
C GLY A 169 11.48 -7.79 -56.98
N ALA A 170 10.34 -8.08 -56.32
CA ALA A 170 9.47 -7.04 -55.79
C ALA A 170 10.10 -6.26 -54.64
N VAL A 171 10.81 -6.95 -53.73
CA VAL A 171 11.55 -6.30 -52.63
C VAL A 171 12.66 -5.41 -53.18
N ASP A 172 13.41 -5.87 -54.19
CA ASP A 172 14.50 -5.09 -54.79
C ASP A 172 13.98 -3.87 -55.56
N ALA A 173 12.85 -4.01 -56.25
CA ALA A 173 12.17 -2.88 -56.89
C ALA A 173 11.74 -1.81 -55.88
N LEU A 174 11.18 -2.22 -54.73
CA LEU A 174 10.79 -1.30 -53.67
C LEU A 174 11.99 -0.61 -53.05
N LEU A 175 13.06 -1.35 -52.76
CA LEU A 175 14.29 -0.76 -52.24
C LEU A 175 14.88 0.28 -53.19
N ALA A 176 14.87 0.01 -54.50
CA ALA A 176 15.36 0.97 -55.50
C ALA A 176 14.49 2.23 -55.59
N GLU A 177 13.15 2.11 -55.51
CA GLU A 177 12.24 3.27 -55.45
C GLU A 177 12.50 4.11 -54.18
N LEU A 178 12.59 3.45 -53.02
CA LEU A 178 12.80 4.13 -51.74
C LEU A 178 14.18 4.81 -51.67
N GLU A 179 15.22 4.17 -52.18
CA GLU A 179 16.56 4.75 -52.25
C GLU A 179 16.60 5.98 -53.18
N ALA A 180 15.91 5.93 -54.31
CA ALA A 180 15.78 7.08 -55.22
C ALA A 180 15.06 8.27 -54.57
N ASP A 181 14.07 7.99 -53.71
CA ASP A 181 13.31 8.99 -52.95
C ASP A 181 14.01 9.42 -51.64
N GLY A 182 15.20 8.87 -51.32
CA GLY A 182 15.96 9.19 -50.12
C GLY A 182 15.36 8.65 -48.81
N VAL A 183 14.46 7.67 -48.90
CA VAL A 183 13.82 7.00 -47.77
C VAL A 183 14.71 5.86 -47.26
N PHE A 184 14.90 5.77 -45.95
CA PHE A 184 15.69 4.69 -45.37
C PHE A 184 15.00 3.33 -45.60
N ALA A 185 15.71 2.42 -46.25
CA ALA A 185 15.32 1.04 -46.38
C ALA A 185 16.54 0.11 -46.39
N ARG A 186 16.46 -1.04 -45.73
CA ARG A 186 17.59 -1.98 -45.59
C ARG A 186 17.11 -3.42 -45.61
N LYS A 187 17.76 -4.25 -46.44
CA LYS A 187 17.53 -5.71 -46.42
C LYS A 187 17.82 -6.30 -45.04
N VAL A 188 16.90 -7.13 -44.58
CA VAL A 188 17.09 -7.99 -43.40
C VAL A 188 17.96 -9.18 -43.83
N LYS A 189 18.87 -9.63 -42.96
CA LYS A 189 19.76 -10.78 -43.23
C LYS A 189 18.99 -12.11 -43.10
N VAL A 190 18.02 -12.31 -43.99
CA VAL A 190 17.23 -13.53 -44.17
C VAL A 190 17.12 -13.80 -45.67
N ASP A 191 17.12 -15.08 -46.04
CA ASP A 191 17.08 -15.57 -47.42
C ASP A 191 15.71 -16.14 -47.79
N TYR A 192 14.67 -15.86 -47.00
CA TYR A 192 13.28 -16.24 -47.24
C TYR A 192 12.36 -15.07 -46.89
N ALA A 193 11.11 -15.13 -47.37
CA ALA A 193 10.08 -14.15 -47.05
C ALA A 193 9.00 -14.75 -46.15
N SER A 194 8.97 -14.35 -44.87
CA SER A 194 7.88 -14.67 -43.94
C SER A 194 6.78 -13.61 -43.93
N HIS A 195 5.61 -13.95 -43.39
CA HIS A 195 4.46 -13.05 -43.22
C HIS A 195 3.83 -12.58 -44.54
N CYS A 196 3.96 -13.39 -45.60
CA CYS A 196 3.44 -13.15 -46.94
C CYS A 196 3.08 -14.48 -47.63
N ALA A 197 2.54 -14.44 -48.84
CA ALA A 197 2.07 -15.63 -49.57
C ALA A 197 3.19 -16.68 -49.82
N GLN A 198 4.45 -16.26 -49.80
CA GLN A 198 5.62 -17.10 -50.10
C GLN A 198 5.83 -18.23 -49.07
N VAL A 199 5.16 -18.21 -47.92
CA VAL A 199 5.18 -19.34 -46.95
C VAL A 199 4.07 -20.38 -47.17
N GLU A 200 3.10 -20.12 -48.05
CA GLU A 200 1.99 -21.05 -48.33
C GLU A 200 2.43 -22.43 -48.85
N PRO A 201 3.52 -22.58 -49.63
CA PRO A 201 3.99 -23.90 -50.07
C PRO A 201 4.34 -24.89 -48.96
N ILE A 202 4.63 -24.41 -47.74
CA ILE A 202 4.94 -25.26 -46.58
C ILE A 202 3.75 -25.41 -45.61
N GLN A 203 2.56 -24.91 -45.97
CA GLN A 203 1.39 -24.91 -45.09
C GLN A 203 1.00 -26.31 -44.62
N ALA A 204 0.88 -27.26 -45.55
CA ALA A 204 0.44 -28.61 -45.22
C ALA A 204 1.42 -29.30 -44.26
N GLN A 205 2.72 -29.17 -44.52
CA GLN A 205 3.78 -29.73 -43.67
C GLN A 205 3.84 -29.05 -42.31
N MET A 206 3.58 -27.74 -42.24
CA MET A 206 3.52 -27.00 -40.97
C MET A 206 2.35 -27.46 -40.11
N LEU A 207 1.15 -27.62 -40.71
CA LEU A 207 -0.03 -28.11 -40.00
C LEU A 207 0.17 -29.54 -39.49
N GLU A 208 0.78 -30.41 -40.29
CA GLU A 208 1.13 -31.77 -39.89
C GLU A 208 2.16 -31.77 -38.75
N ALA A 209 3.21 -30.96 -38.86
CA ALA A 209 4.25 -30.84 -37.83
C ALA A 209 3.73 -30.30 -36.49
N CYS A 210 2.62 -29.54 -36.51
CA CYS A 210 2.00 -28.97 -35.31
C CYS A 210 0.78 -29.77 -34.82
N ALA A 211 0.43 -30.88 -35.47
CA ALA A 211 -0.80 -31.63 -35.18
C ALA A 211 -0.84 -32.22 -33.75
N THR A 212 0.32 -32.45 -33.13
CA THR A 212 0.43 -33.01 -31.79
C THR A 212 0.54 -31.98 -30.68
N ILE A 213 0.63 -30.68 -31.00
CA ILE A 213 0.74 -29.63 -30.00
C ILE A 213 -0.54 -29.60 -29.16
N GLN A 214 -0.39 -29.52 -27.83
CA GLN A 214 -1.50 -29.45 -26.89
C GLN A 214 -1.42 -28.14 -26.08
N PRO A 215 -1.94 -27.02 -26.62
CA PRO A 215 -1.98 -25.76 -25.91
C PRO A 215 -2.85 -25.90 -24.65
N ARG A 216 -2.40 -25.27 -23.56
CA ARG A 216 -3.06 -25.28 -22.26
C ARG A 216 -3.48 -23.88 -21.89
N VAL A 217 -4.33 -23.76 -20.87
CA VAL A 217 -4.56 -22.47 -20.22
C VAL A 217 -3.28 -22.06 -19.52
N GLY A 218 -2.71 -20.94 -19.95
CA GLY A 218 -1.49 -20.38 -19.38
C GLY A 218 -1.72 -19.74 -18.01
N HIS A 219 -0.64 -19.53 -17.27
CA HIS A 219 -0.64 -18.78 -16.01
C HIS A 219 -0.48 -17.26 -16.22
N THR A 220 -0.09 -16.83 -17.43
CA THR A 220 0.06 -15.41 -17.80
C THR A 220 -0.63 -15.17 -19.15
N PRO A 221 -1.49 -14.15 -19.28
CA PRO A 221 -2.13 -13.84 -20.56
C PRO A 221 -1.09 -13.40 -21.60
N MET A 222 -1.34 -13.73 -22.86
CA MET A 222 -0.48 -13.32 -23.98
C MET A 222 -1.22 -12.35 -24.89
N MET A 223 -0.60 -11.22 -25.25
CA MET A 223 -1.09 -10.35 -26.32
C MET A 223 -0.63 -10.91 -27.67
N SER A 224 -1.58 -11.45 -28.44
CA SER A 224 -1.31 -11.95 -29.80
C SER A 224 -1.10 -10.80 -30.76
N THR A 225 0.04 -10.77 -31.46
CA THR A 225 0.28 -9.82 -32.56
C THR A 225 -0.37 -10.25 -33.88
N VAL A 226 -0.88 -11.48 -33.92
CA VAL A 226 -1.62 -12.05 -35.06
C VAL A 226 -3.09 -11.68 -34.95
N ASP A 227 -3.72 -11.91 -33.80
CA ASP A 227 -5.15 -11.71 -33.57
C ASP A 227 -5.49 -10.33 -32.96
N LEU A 228 -4.50 -9.61 -32.40
CA LEU A 228 -4.65 -8.32 -31.70
C LEU A 228 -5.65 -8.36 -30.54
N ARG A 229 -5.49 -9.37 -29.70
CA ARG A 229 -6.22 -9.54 -28.45
C ARG A 229 -5.39 -10.32 -27.45
N LEU A 230 -5.78 -10.24 -26.19
CA LEU A 230 -5.32 -11.17 -25.17
C LEU A 230 -5.86 -12.57 -25.47
N VAL A 231 -4.98 -13.56 -25.32
CA VAL A 231 -5.24 -14.99 -25.49
C VAL A 231 -4.79 -15.74 -24.24
N ASP A 232 -5.57 -16.75 -23.84
CA ASP A 232 -5.33 -17.52 -22.60
C ASP A 232 -4.75 -18.91 -22.88
N GLY A 233 -4.77 -19.36 -24.14
CA GLY A 233 -3.88 -20.40 -24.62
C GLY A 233 -4.48 -21.50 -25.50
N PRO A 234 -5.66 -22.07 -25.20
CA PRO A 234 -6.25 -23.14 -26.01
C PRO A 234 -6.44 -22.79 -27.50
N GLU A 235 -6.55 -21.50 -27.84
CA GLU A 235 -6.59 -21.03 -29.23
C GLU A 235 -5.25 -21.09 -29.99
N LEU A 236 -4.12 -21.32 -29.32
CA LEU A 236 -2.78 -21.34 -29.92
C LEU A 236 -2.42 -22.71 -30.53
N ASP A 237 -3.35 -23.27 -31.30
CA ASP A 237 -3.20 -24.58 -31.95
C ASP A 237 -2.26 -24.55 -33.17
N GLY A 238 -2.08 -25.69 -33.84
CA GLY A 238 -1.23 -25.77 -35.03
C GLY A 238 -1.64 -24.83 -36.17
N SER A 239 -2.93 -24.49 -36.27
CA SER A 239 -3.43 -23.53 -37.26
C SER A 239 -2.98 -22.10 -36.91
N TYR A 240 -2.99 -21.74 -35.63
CA TYR A 240 -2.46 -20.47 -35.15
C TYR A 240 -0.99 -20.29 -35.55
N TRP A 241 -0.15 -21.31 -35.36
CA TRP A 241 1.28 -21.19 -35.63
C TRP A 241 1.62 -21.03 -37.12
N PHE A 242 0.81 -21.60 -38.02
CA PHE A 242 0.91 -21.27 -39.44
C PHE A 242 0.42 -19.84 -39.72
N ARG A 243 -0.69 -19.39 -39.12
CA ARG A 243 -1.14 -17.99 -39.23
C ARG A 243 -0.08 -17.01 -38.72
N ASN A 244 0.60 -17.30 -37.61
CA ASN A 244 1.72 -16.51 -37.11
C ASN A 244 2.86 -16.41 -38.14
N LEU A 245 3.16 -17.47 -38.88
CA LEU A 245 4.17 -17.45 -39.95
C LEU A 245 3.70 -16.70 -41.21
N ARG A 246 2.40 -16.74 -41.51
CA ARG A 246 1.81 -16.26 -42.76
C ARG A 246 1.27 -14.84 -42.70
N GLN A 247 0.71 -14.43 -41.58
CA GLN A 247 0.04 -13.15 -41.40
C GLN A 247 1.03 -12.10 -40.89
N ARG A 248 0.68 -10.83 -41.13
CA ARG A 248 1.43 -9.67 -40.66
C ARG A 248 1.52 -9.65 -39.14
N VAL A 249 2.70 -9.34 -38.62
CA VAL A 249 2.94 -9.07 -37.20
C VAL A 249 2.50 -7.65 -36.88
N ARG A 250 1.43 -7.47 -36.09
CA ARG A 250 0.87 -6.16 -35.72
C ARG A 250 1.42 -5.70 -34.36
N PHE A 251 2.75 -5.57 -34.25
CA PHE A 251 3.42 -5.31 -32.98
C PHE A 251 3.14 -3.91 -32.43
N GLY A 252 3.15 -2.88 -33.27
CA GLY A 252 2.85 -1.50 -32.85
C GLY A 252 1.44 -1.36 -32.27
N GLU A 253 0.45 -1.95 -32.94
CA GLU A 253 -0.95 -1.98 -32.48
C GLU A 253 -1.09 -2.76 -31.15
N ALA A 254 -0.39 -3.89 -31.00
CA ALA A 254 -0.40 -4.68 -29.77
C ALA A 254 0.17 -3.89 -28.58
N VAL A 255 1.31 -3.21 -28.76
CA VAL A 255 1.91 -2.36 -27.72
C VAL A 255 0.99 -1.20 -27.36
N ALA A 256 0.37 -0.57 -28.36
CA ALA A 256 -0.61 0.49 -28.16
C ALA A 256 -1.79 0.04 -27.26
N GLN A 257 -2.35 -1.15 -27.49
CA GLN A 257 -3.41 -1.68 -26.63
C GLN A 257 -2.96 -1.94 -25.20
N LEU A 258 -1.71 -2.37 -25.01
CA LEU A 258 -1.13 -2.57 -23.68
C LEU A 258 -0.96 -1.23 -22.95
N LEU A 259 -0.48 -0.19 -23.63
CA LEU A 259 -0.39 1.15 -23.06
C LEU A 259 -1.77 1.69 -22.67
N ASP A 260 -2.78 1.53 -23.54
CA ASP A 260 -4.18 1.91 -23.24
C ASP A 260 -4.76 1.16 -22.03
N SER A 261 -4.24 -0.02 -21.73
CA SER A 261 -4.63 -0.85 -20.59
C SER A 261 -3.86 -0.51 -19.31
N GLY A 262 -2.95 0.47 -19.34
CA GLY A 262 -2.20 0.96 -18.18
C GLY A 262 -0.83 0.29 -17.94
N PHE A 263 -0.35 -0.55 -18.86
CA PHE A 263 0.98 -1.14 -18.73
C PHE A 263 2.08 -0.10 -19.02
N SER A 264 3.00 0.10 -18.08
CA SER A 264 4.04 1.15 -18.14
C SER A 264 5.48 0.63 -18.10
N ALA A 265 5.70 -0.69 -18.03
CA ALA A 265 7.04 -1.29 -18.04
C ALA A 265 7.14 -2.44 -19.05
N PHE A 266 8.05 -2.32 -20.02
CA PHE A 266 8.27 -3.29 -21.08
C PHE A 266 9.67 -3.86 -21.02
N VAL A 267 9.79 -5.14 -20.63
CA VAL A 267 11.06 -5.85 -20.57
C VAL A 267 11.29 -6.66 -21.85
N GLU A 268 12.35 -6.34 -22.59
CA GLU A 268 12.77 -7.16 -23.73
C GLU A 268 13.66 -8.31 -23.27
N VAL A 269 13.07 -9.51 -23.26
CA VAL A 269 13.76 -10.76 -22.93
C VAL A 269 14.53 -11.27 -24.15
N SER A 270 15.78 -10.83 -24.32
CA SER A 270 16.62 -11.16 -25.48
C SER A 270 18.12 -11.03 -25.20
N PRO A 271 18.98 -11.70 -26.01
CA PRO A 271 20.43 -11.56 -25.92
C PRO A 271 20.97 -10.20 -26.43
N HIS A 272 20.13 -9.42 -27.11
CA HIS A 272 20.45 -8.07 -27.60
C HIS A 272 19.16 -7.30 -27.94
N PRO A 273 19.02 -6.01 -27.54
CA PRO A 273 17.82 -5.23 -27.82
C PRO A 273 17.57 -5.05 -29.31
N LEU A 274 16.36 -5.39 -29.75
CA LEU A 274 15.86 -5.09 -31.09
C LEU A 274 14.66 -4.14 -31.07
N MET A 275 13.90 -4.11 -29.98
CA MET A 275 12.58 -3.47 -29.92
C MET A 275 12.64 -2.02 -29.42
N GLY A 276 13.81 -1.50 -29.06
CA GLY A 276 13.95 -0.16 -28.49
C GLY A 276 13.40 0.95 -29.40
N VAL A 277 13.73 0.93 -30.70
CA VAL A 277 13.21 1.93 -31.66
C VAL A 277 11.70 1.76 -31.90
N PRO A 278 11.19 0.55 -32.22
CA PRO A 278 9.74 0.28 -32.27
C PRO A 278 8.96 0.79 -31.05
N LEU A 279 9.43 0.44 -29.84
CA LEU A 279 8.74 0.76 -28.60
C LEU A 279 8.79 2.26 -28.29
N ALA A 280 9.93 2.92 -28.48
CA ALA A 280 10.03 4.37 -28.31
C ALA A 280 9.02 5.11 -29.22
N GLY A 281 8.91 4.71 -30.50
CA GLY A 281 7.93 5.29 -31.41
C GLY A 281 6.48 5.04 -30.97
N ALA A 282 6.18 3.84 -30.45
CA ALA A 282 4.85 3.54 -29.90
C ALA A 282 4.53 4.36 -28.64
N PHE A 283 5.52 4.57 -27.75
CA PHE A 283 5.34 5.35 -26.53
C PHE A 283 5.12 6.83 -26.85
N GLU A 284 5.92 7.41 -27.75
CA GLU A 284 5.77 8.78 -28.22
C GLU A 284 4.39 9.00 -28.86
N ALA A 285 3.95 8.09 -29.72
CA ALA A 285 2.65 8.18 -30.39
C ALA A 285 1.45 8.19 -29.41
N ARG A 286 1.64 7.66 -28.20
CA ARG A 286 0.62 7.64 -27.13
C ARG A 286 0.87 8.68 -26.03
N GLY A 287 1.88 9.54 -26.18
CA GLY A 287 2.23 10.56 -25.19
C GLY A 287 2.74 9.97 -23.88
N ALA A 288 3.25 8.73 -23.90
CA ALA A 288 3.67 7.97 -22.72
C ALA A 288 5.20 7.82 -22.61
N GLY A 289 5.97 8.55 -23.43
CA GLY A 289 7.43 8.40 -23.54
C GLY A 289 8.20 8.62 -22.23
N ASP A 290 7.79 9.59 -21.42
CA ASP A 290 8.45 9.91 -20.14
C ASP A 290 7.99 9.02 -18.98
N GLU A 291 6.81 8.38 -19.11
CA GLU A 291 6.17 7.60 -18.05
C GLU A 291 6.33 6.08 -18.24
N THR A 292 6.83 5.65 -19.41
CA THR A 292 6.95 4.23 -19.77
C THR A 292 8.41 3.79 -19.79
N LEU A 293 8.73 2.74 -19.02
CA LEU A 293 10.05 2.13 -19.01
C LEU A 293 10.18 1.10 -20.15
N PHE A 294 11.20 1.25 -20.98
CA PHE A 294 11.72 0.16 -21.83
C PHE A 294 13.03 -0.37 -21.25
N LEU A 295 13.07 -1.68 -20.97
CA LEU A 295 14.22 -2.32 -20.33
C LEU A 295 14.72 -3.51 -21.13
N PRO A 296 15.90 -3.41 -21.79
CA PRO A 296 16.50 -4.54 -22.45
C PRO A 296 17.22 -5.46 -21.45
N THR A 297 17.09 -6.78 -21.63
CA THR A 297 17.71 -7.76 -20.70
C THR A 297 19.23 -7.80 -20.85
N LEU A 298 19.73 -8.22 -22.02
CA LEU A 298 21.17 -8.26 -22.31
C LEU A 298 21.53 -7.35 -23.48
N ARG A 299 22.82 -7.05 -23.63
CA ARG A 299 23.39 -6.39 -24.81
C ARG A 299 24.61 -7.18 -25.28
N ARG A 300 25.01 -6.97 -26.54
CA ARG A 300 26.22 -7.59 -27.09
C ARG A 300 27.41 -7.21 -26.22
N ASP A 301 28.25 -8.19 -25.89
CA ASP A 301 29.41 -8.05 -25.02
C ASP A 301 29.06 -7.66 -23.55
N GLN A 302 27.78 -7.72 -23.17
CA GLN A 302 27.24 -7.40 -21.85
C GLN A 302 26.24 -8.48 -21.42
N GLY A 303 26.76 -9.67 -21.14
CA GLY A 303 25.97 -10.89 -20.90
C GLY A 303 26.10 -11.47 -19.49
N GLY A 304 26.43 -10.65 -18.49
CA GLY A 304 26.71 -11.08 -17.11
C GLY A 304 25.61 -10.78 -16.10
N LEU A 305 25.73 -11.34 -14.90
CA LEU A 305 24.78 -11.11 -13.79
C LEU A 305 24.77 -9.65 -13.33
N GLU A 306 25.92 -8.97 -13.35
CA GLU A 306 26.04 -7.56 -12.96
C GLU A 306 25.15 -6.65 -13.82
N VAL A 307 25.02 -6.96 -15.12
CA VAL A 307 24.12 -6.23 -16.02
C VAL A 307 22.68 -6.43 -15.58
N LEU A 308 22.28 -7.66 -15.25
CA LEU A 308 20.93 -7.99 -14.79
C LEU A 308 20.60 -7.35 -13.44
N ASP A 309 21.54 -7.28 -12.50
CA ASP A 309 21.33 -6.60 -11.22
C ASP A 309 21.04 -5.10 -11.43
N GLY A 310 21.76 -4.46 -12.36
CA GLY A 310 21.47 -3.09 -12.79
C GLY A 310 20.06 -2.95 -13.39
N ARG A 311 19.65 -3.90 -14.25
CA ARG A 311 18.30 -3.91 -14.83
C ARG A 311 17.22 -4.12 -13.77
N LEU A 312 17.45 -4.99 -12.79
CA LEU A 312 16.53 -5.21 -11.68
C LEU A 312 16.35 -3.94 -10.86
N ALA A 313 17.42 -3.18 -10.63
CA ALA A 313 17.36 -1.89 -9.94
C ALA A 313 16.58 -0.84 -10.74
N GLU A 314 16.79 -0.74 -12.06
CA GLU A 314 16.00 0.15 -12.94
C GLU A 314 14.51 -0.19 -12.88
N LEU A 315 14.17 -1.48 -12.92
CA LEU A 315 12.80 -1.97 -12.83
C LEU A 315 12.16 -1.65 -11.46
N ALA A 316 12.92 -1.82 -10.37
CA ALA A 316 12.50 -1.46 -9.01
C ALA A 316 12.23 0.04 -8.86
N LEU A 317 13.09 0.89 -9.43
CA LEU A 317 12.94 2.36 -9.40
C LEU A 317 11.74 2.84 -10.21
N ALA A 318 11.35 2.10 -11.25
CA ALA A 318 10.11 2.35 -12.00
C ALA A 318 8.84 1.87 -11.28
N GLY A 319 8.97 1.27 -10.08
CA GLY A 319 7.84 0.85 -9.26
C GLY A 319 7.23 -0.51 -9.64
N ALA A 320 7.93 -1.31 -10.46
CA ALA A 320 7.47 -2.64 -10.80
C ALA A 320 7.45 -3.56 -9.55
N PRO A 321 6.44 -4.45 -9.42
CA PRO A 321 6.39 -5.40 -8.32
C PRO A 321 7.52 -6.43 -8.46
N ILE A 322 8.37 -6.52 -7.43
CA ILE A 322 9.47 -7.48 -7.35
C ILE A 322 9.32 -8.27 -6.06
N ASP A 323 9.25 -9.60 -6.19
CA ASP A 323 9.28 -10.51 -5.05
C ASP A 323 10.72 -10.70 -4.56
N TRP A 324 11.16 -9.78 -3.69
CA TRP A 324 12.51 -9.81 -3.12
C TRP A 324 12.81 -11.06 -2.29
N SER A 325 11.78 -11.79 -1.82
CA SER A 325 12.00 -13.01 -1.03
C SER A 325 12.79 -14.06 -1.84
N ARG A 326 12.47 -14.21 -3.13
CA ARG A 326 13.15 -15.15 -4.05
C ARG A 326 14.62 -14.86 -4.26
N HIS A 327 15.01 -13.59 -4.19
CA HIS A 327 16.42 -13.19 -4.29
C HIS A 327 17.25 -13.74 -3.12
N PHE A 328 16.63 -13.85 -1.93
CA PHE A 328 17.30 -14.26 -0.70
C PHE A 328 17.09 -15.74 -0.33
N GLU A 329 16.04 -16.39 -0.87
CA GLU A 329 15.76 -17.83 -0.66
C GLU A 329 16.94 -18.74 -1.07
N ALA A 330 17.67 -18.40 -2.14
CA ALA A 330 18.83 -19.17 -2.59
C ALA A 330 20.02 -19.15 -1.61
N SER A 331 20.06 -18.16 -0.71
CA SER A 331 21.16 -17.99 0.26
C SER A 331 20.92 -18.67 1.61
N GLY A 332 19.75 -19.27 1.83
CA GLY A 332 19.42 -20.10 3.00
C GLY A 332 19.24 -19.34 4.33
N GLU A 333 19.92 -18.20 4.53
CA GLU A 333 19.78 -17.31 5.68
C GLU A 333 20.14 -15.89 5.25
N ALA A 334 19.15 -15.01 5.03
CA ALA A 334 19.41 -13.57 4.97
C ALA A 334 19.35 -13.03 6.41
N PRO A 335 20.48 -12.77 7.08
CA PRO A 335 20.45 -12.23 8.43
C PRO A 335 19.73 -10.87 8.42
N GLN A 336 18.71 -10.71 9.26
CA GLN A 336 18.07 -9.42 9.45
C GLN A 336 19.08 -8.47 10.12
N LEU A 337 19.63 -7.56 9.33
CA LEU A 337 20.54 -6.53 9.83
C LEU A 337 19.72 -5.32 10.29
N PRO A 338 20.01 -4.74 11.47
CA PRO A 338 19.40 -3.48 11.87
C PRO A 338 19.90 -2.36 10.94
N LEU A 339 19.00 -1.86 10.09
CA LEU A 339 19.25 -0.71 9.23
C LEU A 339 18.82 0.60 9.94
N PRO A 340 19.37 1.76 9.54
CA PRO A 340 18.86 3.05 10.00
C PRO A 340 17.35 3.17 9.75
N THR A 341 16.63 3.78 10.69
CA THR A 341 15.20 4.10 10.50
C THR A 341 15.00 5.13 9.38
N TYR A 342 13.78 5.24 8.86
CA TYR A 342 13.41 6.22 7.83
C TYR A 342 13.93 7.64 8.12
N ALA A 343 14.64 8.22 7.17
CA ALA A 343 15.21 9.56 7.27
C ALA A 343 14.14 10.64 7.02
N PHE A 344 13.31 10.91 8.03
CA PHE A 344 12.25 11.93 7.95
C PHE A 344 12.79 13.27 7.40
N GLN A 345 12.19 13.73 6.30
CA GLN A 345 12.39 15.07 5.74
C GLN A 345 11.58 16.07 6.56
N ARG A 346 12.12 16.41 7.74
CA ARG A 346 11.42 17.17 8.77
C ARG A 346 11.18 18.60 8.30
N ARG A 347 9.91 19.02 8.33
CA ARG A 347 9.52 20.43 8.30
C ARG A 347 8.93 20.78 9.66
N ARG A 348 9.08 22.04 10.07
CA ARG A 348 8.40 22.55 11.26
C ARG A 348 6.92 22.64 10.92
N PHE A 349 6.12 21.76 11.52
CA PHE A 349 4.67 21.88 11.54
C PHE A 349 4.27 22.46 12.89
N TRP A 350 3.79 23.69 12.87
CA TRP A 350 3.31 24.41 14.04
C TRP A 350 2.08 25.21 13.64
N ILE A 351 1.04 25.21 14.48
CA ILE A 351 -0.14 26.04 14.25
C ILE A 351 0.23 27.46 14.68
N ASP A 352 0.70 28.25 13.72
CA ASP A 352 0.82 29.70 13.92
C ASP A 352 -0.60 30.27 13.87
N ARG A 353 -1.13 30.67 15.05
CA ARG A 353 -2.38 31.44 15.09
C ARG A 353 -2.16 32.71 14.28
N PRO A 354 -3.07 33.11 13.36
CA PRO A 354 -3.04 34.45 12.86
C PRO A 354 -3.14 35.39 14.07
N THR A 355 -2.14 36.25 14.25
CA THR A 355 -2.30 37.45 15.06
C THR A 355 -3.57 38.11 14.57
N ARG A 356 -4.64 38.08 15.39
CA ARG A 356 -5.85 38.85 15.12
C ARG A 356 -5.41 40.29 14.97
N THR A 357 -5.28 40.76 13.73
CA THR A 357 -5.37 42.18 13.44
C THR A 357 -6.70 42.63 14.02
N ALA A 358 -6.64 43.63 14.89
CA ALA A 358 -7.77 44.19 15.58
C ALA A 358 -8.73 44.82 14.57
N ASP A 359 -9.64 44.03 14.01
CA ASP A 359 -10.89 44.53 13.44
C ASP A 359 -12.00 44.26 14.45
N ALA A 360 -12.29 45.31 15.22
CA ALA A 360 -13.36 45.37 16.18
C ALA A 360 -14.70 45.58 15.45
N GLY A 361 -15.50 44.51 15.34
CA GLY A 361 -16.95 44.60 15.23
C GLY A 361 -17.58 44.49 16.63
N PRO A 362 -18.61 45.29 16.98
CA PRO A 362 -19.02 45.46 18.37
C PRO A 362 -19.88 44.28 18.82
N ALA A 363 -19.31 43.39 19.64
CA ALA A 363 -20.09 42.51 20.49
C ALA A 363 -20.38 43.23 21.80
N LYS A 364 -21.67 43.45 22.08
CA LYS A 364 -22.19 44.01 23.34
C LYS A 364 -21.66 43.20 24.52
N ALA A 365 -20.75 43.79 25.28
CA ALA A 365 -20.43 43.36 26.62
C ALA A 365 -21.50 43.91 27.57
N THR A 366 -22.16 43.02 28.30
CA THR A 366 -22.89 43.37 29.51
C THR A 366 -21.88 43.81 30.57
N ASP A 367 -22.15 44.97 31.18
CA ASP A 367 -21.45 45.56 32.30
C ASP A 367 -21.22 44.55 33.45
N ASP A 368 -19.97 44.54 33.93
CA ASP A 368 -19.52 44.38 35.32
C ASP A 368 -18.21 43.59 35.42
N ALA A 369 -17.16 44.17 34.84
CA ALA A 369 -15.76 44.14 35.28
C ALA A 369 -14.90 44.75 34.16
N ALA A 370 -14.62 46.05 34.24
CA ALA A 370 -13.70 46.69 33.31
C ALA A 370 -12.32 46.01 33.38
N PRO A 371 -11.79 45.42 32.29
CA PRO A 371 -10.40 45.02 32.25
C PRO A 371 -9.56 46.28 32.04
N ALA A 372 -8.52 46.45 32.86
CA ALA A 372 -7.54 47.54 32.81
C ALA A 372 -6.65 47.46 31.54
N ALA A 373 -7.25 47.57 30.35
CA ALA A 373 -6.56 47.43 29.08
C ALA A 373 -6.03 48.77 28.49
N ASP A 374 -6.34 49.91 29.10
CA ASP A 374 -5.92 51.24 28.61
C ASP A 374 -5.02 52.01 29.60
N ASN A 375 -4.18 51.32 30.37
CA ASN A 375 -3.15 52.01 31.17
C ASN A 375 -1.81 52.06 30.40
N PRO A 376 -1.42 53.20 29.79
CA PRO A 376 -0.17 53.31 29.04
C PRO A 376 1.08 52.97 29.87
N LEU A 377 1.05 53.21 31.19
CA LEU A 377 2.14 52.81 32.10
C LEU A 377 2.25 51.28 32.22
N ALA A 378 1.14 50.55 32.19
CA ALA A 378 1.15 49.09 32.24
C ALA A 378 1.69 48.47 30.94
N THR A 379 1.37 49.08 29.79
CA THR A 379 1.90 48.69 28.48
C THR A 379 3.40 48.97 28.38
N LEU A 380 3.84 50.16 28.80
CA LEU A 380 5.26 50.53 28.85
C LEU A 380 6.04 49.61 29.78
N ALA A 381 5.49 49.31 30.98
CA ALA A 381 6.12 48.39 31.91
C ALA A 381 6.23 46.96 31.38
N ALA A 382 5.22 46.48 30.63
CA ALA A 382 5.26 45.15 30.00
C ALA A 382 6.38 45.08 28.95
N ALA A 383 6.45 46.06 28.03
CA ALA A 383 7.48 46.12 26.99
C ALA A 383 8.90 46.23 27.59
N ALA A 384 9.08 47.10 28.59
CA ALA A 384 10.35 47.27 29.30
C ALA A 384 10.84 45.98 29.98
N LEU A 385 9.91 45.18 30.51
CA LEU A 385 10.22 43.91 31.16
C LEU A 385 10.49 42.76 30.16
N GLU A 386 9.97 42.84 28.93
CA GLU A 386 10.21 41.86 27.86
C GLU A 386 11.52 42.15 27.12
N ASP A 387 11.76 43.41 26.72
CA ASP A 387 12.91 43.82 25.92
C ASP A 387 14.15 44.17 26.78
N GLY A 388 13.96 44.31 28.11
CA GLY A 388 15.02 44.63 29.06
C GLY A 388 15.43 46.10 29.07
N ASP A 389 14.73 46.96 28.32
CA ASP A 389 14.92 48.40 28.26
C ASP A 389 14.10 49.11 29.35
N LEU A 390 14.76 49.42 30.47
CA LEU A 390 14.13 50.01 31.65
C LEU A 390 14.20 51.54 31.67
N ASP A 391 14.91 52.16 30.73
CA ASP A 391 15.19 53.60 30.78
C ASP A 391 13.90 54.39 30.52
N ALA A 392 13.10 53.98 29.53
CA ALA A 392 11.80 54.58 29.26
C ALA A 392 10.80 54.42 30.43
N LEU A 393 10.82 53.28 31.12
CA LEU A 393 9.97 53.04 32.30
C LEU A 393 10.44 53.85 33.51
N ALA A 394 11.75 54.00 33.69
CA ALA A 394 12.32 54.79 34.77
C ALA A 394 12.10 56.30 34.58
N ASP A 395 12.12 56.77 33.34
CA ASP A 395 11.78 58.15 32.98
C ASP A 395 10.30 58.45 33.22
N GLU A 396 9.39 57.55 32.82
CA GLU A 396 7.94 57.71 33.03
C GLU A 396 7.55 57.70 34.52
N LEU A 397 8.28 56.94 35.35
CA LEU A 397 8.10 56.88 36.80
C LEU A 397 8.87 57.98 37.58
N ASP A 398 9.61 58.85 36.88
CA ASP A 398 10.46 59.92 37.43
C ASP A 398 11.44 59.41 38.52
N LEU A 399 12.08 58.26 38.26
CA LEU A 399 12.97 57.61 39.22
C LEU A 399 14.35 58.27 39.31
N ASP A 400 14.86 58.42 40.53
CA ASP A 400 16.21 58.91 40.78
C ASP A 400 17.31 57.87 40.46
N GLN A 401 18.58 58.28 40.55
CA GLN A 401 19.71 57.42 40.20
C GLN A 401 19.82 56.15 41.08
N ILE A 402 19.42 56.23 42.35
CA ILE A 402 19.44 55.10 43.29
C ILE A 402 18.28 54.14 42.97
N GLU A 403 17.10 54.68 42.70
CA GLU A 403 15.90 53.95 42.35
C GLU A 403 16.04 53.21 41.02
N ARG A 404 16.70 53.82 40.02
CA ARG A 404 17.07 53.17 38.75
C ARG A 404 17.93 51.93 38.94
N VAL A 405 18.92 52.00 39.83
CA VAL A 405 19.78 50.85 40.17
C VAL A 405 18.98 49.74 40.87
N MET A 406 17.99 50.09 41.69
CA MET A 406 17.10 49.12 42.35
C MET A 406 16.13 48.47 41.36
N LEU A 407 15.56 49.25 40.43
CA LEU A 407 14.71 48.74 39.34
C LEU A 407 15.49 47.77 38.46
N ALA A 408 16.71 48.11 38.05
CA ALA A 408 17.58 47.22 37.27
C ALA A 408 17.88 45.88 37.98
N LYS A 409 17.98 45.87 39.31
CA LYS A 409 18.15 44.65 40.11
C LYS A 409 16.88 43.80 40.21
N LEU A 410 15.70 44.43 40.20
CA LEU A 410 14.40 43.75 40.32
C LEU A 410 13.82 43.33 38.97
N ALA A 411 14.16 44.04 37.90
CA ALA A 411 13.65 43.82 36.55
C ALA A 411 13.79 42.37 36.04
N PRO A 412 14.91 41.65 36.26
CA PRO A 412 14.98 40.24 35.87
C PRO A 412 13.97 39.34 36.61
N LYS A 413 13.59 39.69 37.86
CA LYS A 413 12.58 38.94 38.63
C LYS A 413 11.17 39.30 38.17
N LEU A 414 10.90 40.58 37.93
CA LEU A 414 9.62 41.07 37.43
C LEU A 414 9.35 40.62 35.99
N GLY A 415 10.38 40.59 35.13
CA GLY A 415 10.31 40.07 33.77
C GLY A 415 10.00 38.58 33.76
N ARG A 416 10.66 37.77 34.61
CA ARG A 416 10.29 36.36 34.80
C ARG A 416 8.86 36.17 35.28
N TRP A 417 8.39 37.00 36.21
CA TRP A 417 7.01 36.98 36.67
C TRP A 417 6.02 37.37 35.56
N HIS A 418 6.34 38.40 34.77
CA HIS A 418 5.53 38.89 33.66
C HIS A 418 5.40 37.84 32.56
N VAL A 419 6.54 37.29 32.10
CA VAL A 419 6.60 36.21 31.09
C VAL A 419 5.85 34.98 31.59
N ARG A 420 6.02 34.60 32.87
CA ARG A 420 5.27 33.49 33.47
C ARG A 420 3.77 33.74 33.46
N GLY A 421 3.31 34.93 33.87
CA GLY A 421 1.89 35.29 33.85
C GLY A 421 1.31 35.36 32.43
N ALA A 422 2.10 35.81 31.45
CA ALA A 422 1.71 35.82 30.04
C ALA A 422 1.59 34.38 29.48
N GLN A 423 2.53 33.50 29.81
CA GLN A 423 2.47 32.07 29.47
C GLN A 423 1.28 31.36 30.13
N GLU A 424 1.00 31.64 31.41
CA GLU A 424 -0.16 31.10 32.12
C GLU A 424 -1.48 31.56 31.50
N ARG A 425 -1.61 32.85 31.13
CA ARG A 425 -2.76 33.38 30.39
C ARG A 425 -2.90 32.76 29.00
N LEU A 426 -1.80 32.63 28.26
CA LEU A 426 -1.80 31.99 26.95
C LEU A 426 -2.23 30.52 27.05
N ALA A 427 -1.68 29.78 28.00
CA ALA A 427 -2.07 28.40 28.29
C ALA A 427 -3.54 28.30 28.73
N ALA A 428 -4.06 29.28 29.47
CA ALA A 428 -5.47 29.37 29.81
C ALA A 428 -6.37 29.53 28.56
N THR A 429 -5.87 30.15 27.47
CA THR A 429 -6.56 30.20 26.17
C THR A 429 -6.46 28.91 25.34
N TRP A 430 -5.61 27.96 25.76
CA TRP A 430 -5.42 26.66 25.10
C TRP A 430 -6.20 25.55 25.79
N ARG A 431 -7.01 25.89 26.78
CA ARG A 431 -7.93 24.94 27.41
C ARG A 431 -9.02 24.58 26.41
N HIS A 432 -9.17 23.27 26.21
CA HIS A 432 -10.24 22.71 25.42
C HIS A 432 -11.02 21.74 26.30
N ARG A 433 -12.30 21.57 25.99
CA ARG A 433 -13.13 20.53 26.59
C ARG A 433 -13.76 19.70 25.50
N VAL A 434 -14.08 18.46 25.85
CA VAL A 434 -14.89 17.61 25.00
C VAL A 434 -16.36 18.02 25.17
N GLU A 435 -17.03 18.28 24.06
CA GLU A 435 -18.48 18.43 23.97
C GLU A 435 -19.06 17.40 23.01
N TRP A 436 -20.33 17.05 23.22
CA TRP A 436 -21.06 16.14 22.35
C TRP A 436 -22.11 16.96 21.59
N ALA A 437 -21.82 17.22 20.31
CA ALA A 437 -22.65 18.05 19.46
C ALA A 437 -23.56 17.17 18.61
N ARG A 438 -24.80 17.60 18.40
CA ARG A 438 -25.74 16.90 17.52
C ARG A 438 -25.17 16.78 16.11
N VAL A 439 -25.21 15.59 15.54
CA VAL A 439 -24.88 15.37 14.13
C VAL A 439 -26.06 15.84 13.30
N ASN A 440 -25.83 16.84 12.45
CA ASN A 440 -26.78 17.21 11.42
C ASN A 440 -26.52 16.32 10.20
N PRO A 441 -27.54 15.67 9.61
CA PRO A 441 -27.35 14.83 8.45
C PRO A 441 -26.80 15.68 7.29
N SER A 442 -25.57 15.41 6.85
CA SER A 442 -25.15 15.81 5.52
C SER A 442 -25.97 15.01 4.52
N VAL A 443 -26.61 15.69 3.57
CA VAL A 443 -27.59 15.17 2.58
C VAL A 443 -26.97 14.19 1.56
N ARG A 444 -25.87 13.50 1.88
CA ARG A 444 -25.27 12.49 1.01
C ARG A 444 -25.70 11.10 1.47
N GLY A 445 -26.61 10.50 0.71
CA GLY A 445 -26.74 9.03 0.65
C GLY A 445 -27.90 8.38 1.38
N ALA A 446 -29.05 9.05 1.57
CA ALA A 446 -30.29 8.34 1.90
C ALA A 446 -30.83 7.61 0.65
N ALA A 447 -30.23 6.48 0.26
CA ALA A 447 -30.70 5.73 -0.91
C ALA A 447 -30.62 4.19 -0.84
N ALA A 448 -30.04 3.58 0.20
CA ALA A 448 -30.16 2.14 0.43
C ALA A 448 -30.06 1.83 1.92
N SER A 449 -30.92 0.96 2.44
CA SER A 449 -30.71 0.33 3.75
C SER A 449 -29.38 -0.42 3.70
N PRO A 450 -28.38 -0.09 4.54
CA PRO A 450 -27.11 -0.78 4.51
C PRO A 450 -27.31 -2.22 4.96
N ARG A 451 -26.59 -3.16 4.35
CA ARG A 451 -26.56 -4.56 4.79
C ARG A 451 -25.59 -4.70 5.94
N TRP A 452 -26.11 -5.15 7.07
CA TRP A 452 -25.36 -5.22 8.31
C TRP A 452 -24.97 -6.65 8.64
N CYS A 453 -23.75 -6.81 9.12
CA CYS A 453 -23.35 -8.00 9.86
C CYS A 453 -23.21 -7.61 11.33
N LEU A 454 -23.81 -8.37 12.23
CA LEU A 454 -23.76 -8.14 13.67
C LEU A 454 -22.96 -9.24 14.34
N ALA A 455 -21.81 -8.89 14.90
CA ALA A 455 -20.93 -9.79 15.63
C ALA A 455 -21.29 -9.83 17.10
N HIS A 456 -21.71 -11.00 17.60
CA HIS A 456 -22.17 -11.18 18.97
C HIS A 456 -21.59 -12.43 19.63
N ILE A 457 -21.61 -12.44 20.97
CA ILE A 457 -21.30 -13.64 21.76
C ILE A 457 -22.63 -14.36 22.06
N PRO A 458 -22.74 -15.68 21.81
CA PRO A 458 -23.90 -16.45 22.20
C PRO A 458 -23.85 -16.77 23.71
N ASP A 459 -25.00 -16.75 24.35
CA ASP A 459 -25.18 -17.25 25.71
C ASP A 459 -24.91 -18.77 25.75
N PRO A 460 -24.09 -19.27 26.69
CA PRO A 460 -23.68 -20.67 26.72
C PRO A 460 -24.83 -21.68 26.90
N GLU A 461 -25.91 -21.29 27.58
CA GLU A 461 -27.02 -22.19 27.92
C GLU A 461 -28.11 -22.17 26.85
N THR A 462 -28.41 -20.99 26.31
CA THR A 462 -29.53 -20.76 25.39
C THR A 462 -29.10 -20.67 23.92
N GLY A 463 -27.82 -20.41 23.67
CA GLY A 463 -27.28 -20.16 22.33
C GLY A 463 -27.77 -18.85 21.69
N GLN A 464 -28.53 -18.03 22.42
CA GLN A 464 -29.06 -16.75 21.93
C GLN A 464 -28.08 -15.61 22.20
N PRO A 465 -28.16 -14.48 21.47
CA PRO A 465 -27.37 -13.29 21.81
C PRO A 465 -27.67 -12.80 23.23
N ASP A 466 -26.70 -12.12 23.86
CA ASP A 466 -26.92 -11.48 25.16
C ASP A 466 -28.14 -10.54 25.13
N PRO A 467 -28.79 -10.25 26.28
CA PRO A 467 -30.01 -9.44 26.30
C PRO A 467 -29.90 -8.07 25.63
N SER A 468 -28.73 -7.42 25.67
CA SER A 468 -28.51 -6.12 25.03
C SER A 468 -28.43 -6.27 23.51
N THR A 469 -27.68 -7.27 23.04
CA THR A 469 -27.63 -7.60 21.61
C THR A 469 -28.99 -8.10 21.09
N ALA A 470 -29.72 -8.91 21.85
CA ALA A 470 -31.05 -9.39 21.49
C ALA A 470 -32.06 -8.24 21.38
N ALA A 471 -32.00 -7.27 22.31
CA ALA A 471 -32.82 -6.06 22.25
C ALA A 471 -32.50 -5.20 21.02
N LEU A 472 -31.20 -5.04 20.70
CA LEU A 472 -30.77 -4.35 19.50
C LEU A 472 -31.29 -5.07 18.24
N LEU A 473 -31.08 -6.38 18.15
CA LEU A 473 -31.53 -7.20 17.02
C LEU A 473 -33.04 -7.10 16.81
N GLU A 474 -33.83 -7.18 17.88
CA GLU A 474 -35.29 -7.02 17.82
C GLU A 474 -35.69 -5.62 17.34
N ALA A 475 -35.01 -4.58 17.80
CA ALA A 475 -35.28 -3.22 17.34
C ALA A 475 -34.99 -3.04 15.85
N LEU A 476 -33.89 -3.62 15.35
CA LEU A 476 -33.55 -3.59 13.93
C LEU A 476 -34.57 -4.36 13.09
N ARG A 477 -35.01 -5.54 13.54
CA ARG A 477 -36.06 -6.33 12.88
C ARG A 477 -37.40 -5.60 12.81
N ARG A 478 -37.83 -4.96 13.90
CA ARG A 478 -39.05 -4.13 13.91
C ARG A 478 -38.96 -2.95 12.95
N ALA A 479 -37.76 -2.42 12.74
CA ALA A 479 -37.52 -1.38 11.74
C ALA A 479 -37.43 -1.90 10.29
N GLY A 480 -37.62 -3.21 10.06
CA GLY A 480 -37.56 -3.84 8.74
C GLY A 480 -36.14 -4.18 8.27
N GLN A 481 -35.16 -4.20 9.18
CA GLN A 481 -33.76 -4.57 8.91
C GLN A 481 -33.49 -5.99 9.41
N GLU A 482 -32.91 -6.85 8.57
CA GLU A 482 -32.52 -8.21 8.94
C GLU A 482 -30.99 -8.35 8.82
N PRO A 483 -30.23 -8.04 9.89
CA PRO A 483 -28.78 -8.17 9.88
C PRO A 483 -28.36 -9.64 9.82
N THR A 484 -27.28 -9.93 9.08
CA THR A 484 -26.59 -11.23 9.18
C THR A 484 -25.89 -11.32 10.54
N LEU A 485 -25.88 -12.51 11.14
CA LEU A 485 -25.25 -12.72 12.45
C LEU A 485 -23.90 -13.40 12.29
N LEU A 486 -22.86 -12.80 12.87
CA LEU A 486 -21.55 -13.41 13.08
C LEU A 486 -21.47 -13.87 14.54
N ARG A 487 -21.70 -15.17 14.75
CA ARG A 487 -21.60 -15.79 16.07
C ARG A 487 -20.12 -15.91 16.45
N CYS A 488 -19.71 -15.31 17.57
CA CYS A 488 -18.33 -15.30 18.07
C CYS A 488 -18.24 -16.07 19.38
N GLU A 489 -17.50 -17.19 19.43
CA GLU A 489 -17.38 -17.95 20.68
C GLU A 489 -16.39 -17.29 21.66
N PRO A 490 -16.60 -17.47 22.98
CA PRO A 490 -15.60 -17.16 23.98
C PRO A 490 -14.27 -17.89 23.69
N GLY A 491 -13.15 -17.18 23.84
CA GLY A 491 -11.80 -17.75 23.66
C GLY A 491 -11.32 -17.87 22.21
N TRP A 492 -12.07 -17.37 21.23
CA TRP A 492 -11.63 -17.30 19.84
C TRP A 492 -10.30 -16.57 19.68
N THR A 493 -9.42 -17.17 18.88
CA THR A 493 -8.16 -16.56 18.46
C THR A 493 -8.37 -15.65 17.24
N ARG A 494 -7.33 -14.88 16.89
CA ARG A 494 -7.28 -14.11 15.63
C ARG A 494 -7.66 -14.95 14.41
N GLU A 495 -7.17 -16.19 14.33
CA GLU A 495 -7.43 -17.09 13.20
C GLU A 495 -8.89 -17.57 13.17
N ASP A 496 -9.50 -17.79 14.34
CA ASP A 496 -10.92 -18.14 14.42
C ASP A 496 -11.80 -17.00 13.93
N TYR A 497 -11.51 -15.77 14.33
CA TYR A 497 -12.18 -14.58 13.82
C TYR A 497 -11.99 -14.41 12.31
N ARG A 498 -10.76 -14.56 11.80
CA ARG A 498 -10.46 -14.50 10.36
C ARG A 498 -11.30 -15.51 9.57
N ARG A 499 -11.31 -16.77 10.01
CA ARG A 499 -12.09 -17.84 9.39
C ARG A 499 -13.60 -17.55 9.42
N ALA A 500 -14.13 -17.17 10.58
CA ALA A 500 -15.55 -16.89 10.73
C ALA A 500 -15.99 -15.66 9.90
N LEU A 501 -15.12 -14.65 9.78
CA LEU A 501 -15.33 -13.51 8.89
C LEU A 501 -15.36 -13.93 7.42
N ALA A 502 -14.42 -14.78 6.98
CA ALA A 502 -14.40 -15.30 5.61
C ALA A 502 -15.67 -16.13 5.30
N GLU A 503 -16.06 -17.03 6.20
CA GLU A 503 -17.29 -17.83 6.09
C GLU A 503 -18.55 -16.94 6.08
N GLY A 504 -18.66 -16.02 7.04
CA GLY A 504 -19.80 -15.11 7.17
C GLY A 504 -19.94 -14.13 6.01
N MET A 505 -18.84 -13.80 5.32
CA MET A 505 -18.84 -13.01 4.10
C MET A 505 -19.03 -13.85 2.84
N GLY A 506 -19.12 -15.19 2.92
CA GLY A 506 -19.29 -16.05 1.74
C GLY A 506 -18.06 -16.10 0.83
N VAL A 507 -16.87 -15.97 1.40
CA VAL A 507 -15.60 -16.19 0.70
C VAL A 507 -15.38 -17.69 0.56
N ASP A 508 -15.84 -18.29 -0.54
CA ASP A 508 -15.43 -19.65 -0.90
C ASP A 508 -13.92 -19.69 -1.19
N ALA A 509 -13.24 -20.76 -0.77
CA ALA A 509 -11.83 -20.99 -1.06
C ALA A 509 -11.61 -21.21 -2.57
N GLY A 510 -11.56 -20.13 -3.34
CA GLY A 510 -11.32 -20.13 -4.77
C GLY A 510 -11.00 -18.74 -5.31
N PRO A 511 -10.12 -18.62 -6.33
CA PRO A 511 -9.86 -17.33 -6.97
C PRO A 511 -11.15 -16.79 -7.62
N GLY A 512 -11.58 -15.59 -7.21
CA GLY A 512 -12.77 -14.92 -7.76
C GLY A 512 -14.08 -15.12 -6.98
N ALA A 513 -14.02 -15.61 -5.73
CA ALA A 513 -15.19 -15.71 -4.85
C ALA A 513 -15.87 -14.36 -4.65
N ARG A 514 -17.21 -14.31 -4.80
CA ARG A 514 -18.00 -13.10 -4.56
C ARG A 514 -18.56 -13.13 -3.15
N ALA A 515 -18.00 -12.30 -2.29
CA ALA A 515 -18.53 -12.09 -0.95
C ALA A 515 -19.97 -11.54 -0.99
N LEU A 516 -20.80 -11.93 -0.02
CA LEU A 516 -22.05 -11.24 0.30
C LEU A 516 -21.71 -9.78 0.62
N PRO A 517 -22.28 -8.79 -0.08
CA PRO A 517 -21.91 -7.41 0.19
C PRO A 517 -22.50 -6.98 1.53
N VAL A 518 -21.62 -6.80 2.51
CA VAL A 518 -21.90 -6.24 3.83
C VAL A 518 -21.29 -4.84 3.86
N ASP A 519 -22.09 -3.83 4.20
CA ASP A 519 -21.65 -2.44 4.21
C ASP A 519 -20.98 -2.08 5.56
N ALA A 520 -21.42 -2.70 6.66
CA ALA A 520 -20.91 -2.46 8.00
C ALA A 520 -20.91 -3.73 8.88
N LEU A 521 -19.83 -3.91 9.64
CA LEU A 521 -19.71 -4.93 10.69
C LEU A 521 -19.92 -4.26 12.06
N LEU A 522 -21.06 -4.53 12.69
CA LEU A 522 -21.43 -4.04 14.01
C LEU A 522 -20.97 -5.03 15.08
N SER A 523 -19.96 -4.67 15.86
CA SER A 523 -19.47 -5.48 16.98
C SER A 523 -20.20 -5.14 18.27
N THR A 524 -20.99 -6.08 18.78
CA THR A 524 -21.62 -6.02 20.12
C THR A 524 -20.86 -6.82 21.16
N LEU A 525 -19.64 -7.27 20.85
CA LEU A 525 -18.81 -8.07 21.75
C LEU A 525 -18.55 -7.38 23.10
N ALA A 526 -18.58 -6.04 23.12
CA ALA A 526 -18.44 -5.26 24.34
C ALA A 526 -19.70 -5.20 25.22
N LEU A 527 -20.87 -5.54 24.66
CA LEU A 527 -22.16 -5.50 25.35
C LEU A 527 -22.48 -6.80 26.09
N ALA A 528 -21.77 -7.89 25.77
CA ALA A 528 -21.91 -9.16 26.45
C ALA A 528 -21.51 -9.02 27.92
N GLU A 529 -22.46 -9.26 28.81
CA GLU A 529 -22.23 -9.34 30.26
C GLU A 529 -22.02 -10.81 30.64
N GLY A 530 -20.91 -11.13 31.32
CA GLY A 530 -20.62 -12.47 31.80
C GLY A 530 -19.56 -12.48 32.90
N GLU A 531 -19.60 -13.47 33.79
CA GLU A 531 -18.47 -13.72 34.69
C GLU A 531 -17.24 -14.15 33.87
N PRO A 532 -16.05 -13.63 34.17
CA PRO A 532 -14.86 -13.93 33.39
C PRO A 532 -14.53 -15.41 33.49
N THR A 533 -14.37 -16.04 32.33
CA THR A 533 -13.75 -17.35 32.23
C THR A 533 -12.29 -17.20 32.68
N ASP A 534 -11.89 -17.99 33.68
CA ASP A 534 -10.50 -18.08 34.19
C ASP A 534 -10.00 -16.95 35.12
N GLY A 535 -10.87 -16.18 35.77
CA GLY A 535 -10.48 -15.24 36.83
C GLY A 535 -9.71 -13.99 36.35
N ARG A 536 -9.69 -13.75 35.04
CA ARG A 536 -9.17 -12.51 34.43
C ARG A 536 -10.15 -11.35 34.66
N PRO A 537 -9.69 -10.09 34.72
CA PRO A 537 -10.62 -8.96 34.77
C PRO A 537 -11.44 -8.89 33.46
N PRO A 538 -12.78 -8.75 33.53
CA PRO A 538 -13.66 -8.69 32.35
C PRO A 538 -13.29 -7.62 31.32
N SER A 539 -12.53 -6.60 31.74
CA SER A 539 -12.05 -5.51 30.89
C SER A 539 -11.04 -5.93 29.82
N LEU A 540 -10.15 -6.87 30.12
CA LEU A 540 -9.13 -7.31 29.18
C LEU A 540 -9.72 -8.21 28.11
N GLU A 541 -10.64 -9.10 28.49
CA GLU A 541 -11.24 -10.07 27.56
C GLU A 541 -12.03 -9.37 26.45
N THR A 542 -12.75 -8.30 26.78
CA THR A 542 -13.47 -7.48 25.79
C THR A 542 -12.53 -6.77 24.83
N LEU A 543 -11.44 -6.18 25.34
CA LEU A 543 -10.41 -5.55 24.50
C LEU A 543 -9.73 -6.59 23.60
N GLU A 544 -9.36 -7.75 24.15
CA GLU A 544 -8.73 -8.86 23.42
C GLU A 544 -9.62 -9.34 22.27
N ARG A 545 -10.91 -9.60 22.53
CA ARG A 545 -11.88 -10.04 21.51
C ARG A 545 -12.03 -9.02 20.38
N THR A 546 -12.23 -7.73 20.71
CA THR A 546 -12.36 -6.68 19.68
C THR A 546 -11.05 -6.50 18.91
N THR A 547 -9.90 -6.63 19.58
CA THR A 547 -8.59 -6.58 18.92
C THR A 547 -8.39 -7.75 17.96
N ALA A 548 -8.73 -8.97 18.38
CA ALA A 548 -8.64 -10.17 17.55
C ALA A 548 -9.59 -10.10 16.34
N LEU A 549 -10.80 -9.57 16.52
CA LEU A 549 -11.74 -9.30 15.43
C LEU A 549 -11.17 -8.31 14.41
N LEU A 550 -10.61 -7.18 14.86
CA LEU A 550 -9.96 -6.20 13.99
C LEU A 550 -8.76 -6.83 13.26
N GLN A 551 -7.94 -7.61 13.97
CA GLN A 551 -6.80 -8.30 13.38
C GLN A 551 -7.21 -9.33 12.32
N GLY A 552 -8.33 -10.02 12.50
CA GLY A 552 -8.89 -10.92 11.49
C GLY A 552 -9.37 -10.18 10.24
N LEU A 553 -9.94 -8.98 10.37
CA LEU A 553 -10.25 -8.13 9.22
C LEU A 553 -8.99 -7.65 8.50
N ILE A 554 -7.94 -7.30 9.25
CA ILE A 554 -6.65 -6.89 8.68
C ILE A 554 -6.00 -8.03 7.89
N ASP A 555 -6.08 -9.27 8.37
CA ASP A 555 -5.58 -10.43 7.63
C ASP A 555 -6.32 -10.62 6.31
N LEU A 556 -7.65 -10.52 6.33
CA LEU A 556 -8.44 -10.65 5.11
C LEU A 556 -8.16 -9.53 4.09
N ASP A 557 -7.85 -8.32 4.57
CA ASP A 557 -7.45 -7.19 3.71
C ASP A 557 -6.08 -7.48 3.06
N ALA A 558 -5.13 -7.99 3.86
CA ALA A 558 -3.80 -8.36 3.38
C ALA A 558 -3.81 -9.52 2.38
N GLU A 559 -4.74 -10.47 2.53
CA GLU A 559 -4.91 -11.61 1.62
C GLU A 559 -5.60 -11.22 0.29
N ALA A 560 -6.15 -10.00 0.17
CA ALA A 560 -6.86 -9.48 -1.01
C ALA A 560 -8.00 -10.41 -1.51
N LEU A 561 -8.60 -11.19 -0.61
CA LEU A 561 -9.63 -12.18 -0.94
C LEU A 561 -10.99 -11.53 -1.28
N VAL A 562 -11.21 -10.29 -0.86
CA VAL A 562 -12.47 -9.56 -1.05
C VAL A 562 -12.17 -8.16 -1.61
N PRO A 563 -12.86 -7.71 -2.68
CA PRO A 563 -12.60 -6.39 -3.30
C PRO A 563 -12.86 -5.20 -2.36
N THR A 564 -13.80 -5.35 -1.42
CA THR A 564 -14.17 -4.34 -0.44
C THR A 564 -14.62 -5.00 0.85
N LEU A 565 -13.88 -4.79 1.94
CA LEU A 565 -14.25 -5.25 3.28
C LEU A 565 -15.22 -4.26 3.98
N PRO A 566 -16.10 -4.76 4.87
CA PRO A 566 -16.96 -3.89 5.66
C PRO A 566 -16.16 -3.09 6.68
N ARG A 567 -16.63 -1.88 7.00
CA ARG A 567 -16.06 -1.10 8.11
C ARG A 567 -16.53 -1.64 9.46
N LEU A 568 -15.58 -1.83 10.38
CA LEU A 568 -15.84 -2.26 11.75
C LEU A 568 -16.33 -1.10 12.61
N TRP A 569 -17.49 -1.29 13.22
CA TRP A 569 -18.08 -0.39 14.21
C TRP A 569 -18.19 -1.09 15.56
N VAL A 570 -17.63 -0.48 16.60
CA VAL A 570 -17.66 -1.02 17.95
C VAL A 570 -18.75 -0.33 18.76
N LEU A 571 -19.70 -1.12 19.25
CA LEU A 571 -20.81 -0.65 20.07
C LEU A 571 -20.45 -0.78 21.54
N THR A 572 -20.46 0.35 22.26
CA THR A 572 -20.28 0.40 23.71
C THR A 572 -21.54 0.91 24.39
N ARG A 573 -21.59 0.91 25.73
CA ARG A 573 -22.72 1.39 26.52
C ARG A 573 -22.23 2.06 27.79
N GLY A 574 -22.43 3.38 27.90
CA GLY A 574 -21.98 4.14 29.08
C GLY A 574 -20.45 4.24 29.20
N ALA A 575 -19.73 4.02 28.10
CA ALA A 575 -18.27 4.09 28.01
C ALA A 575 -17.78 5.48 27.59
N ALA A 576 -18.56 6.18 26.76
CA ALA A 576 -18.30 7.54 26.32
C ALA A 576 -19.61 8.30 26.12
N GLY A 577 -19.65 9.59 26.46
CA GLY A 577 -20.85 10.40 26.27
C GLY A 577 -20.87 11.64 27.15
N PRO A 578 -21.93 12.45 27.06
CA PRO A 578 -22.02 13.71 27.78
C PRO A 578 -22.16 13.56 29.30
N HIS A 579 -22.74 12.45 29.79
CA HIS A 579 -23.01 12.22 31.22
C HIS A 579 -22.89 10.73 31.59
N ASP A 580 -22.54 10.48 32.87
CA ASP A 580 -22.59 9.19 33.58
C ASP A 580 -21.80 8.03 32.91
N LEU A 581 -20.47 8.16 32.93
CA LEU A 581 -19.56 7.09 32.49
C LEU A 581 -19.51 6.00 33.55
N ARG A 582 -20.00 4.81 33.21
CA ARG A 582 -20.17 3.69 34.15
C ARG A 582 -19.50 2.40 33.70
N ALA A 583 -18.98 2.36 32.48
CA ALA A 583 -18.32 1.20 31.90
C ALA A 583 -16.85 1.51 31.58
N PRO A 584 -15.98 1.65 32.60
CA PRO A 584 -14.55 1.91 32.40
C PRO A 584 -13.88 0.81 31.56
N GLU A 585 -14.38 -0.42 31.60
CA GLU A 585 -13.90 -1.55 30.82
C GLU A 585 -14.07 -1.30 29.32
N GLN A 586 -15.26 -0.84 28.92
CA GLN A 586 -15.58 -0.54 27.53
C GLN A 586 -14.93 0.76 27.05
N ALA A 587 -14.57 1.68 27.96
CA ALA A 587 -13.86 2.91 27.61
C ALA A 587 -12.47 2.64 27.01
N MET A 588 -11.86 1.48 27.32
CA MET A 588 -10.60 1.06 26.70
C MET A 588 -10.72 0.87 25.18
N LEU A 589 -11.89 0.46 24.69
CA LEU A 589 -12.16 0.29 23.26
C LEU A 589 -12.17 1.62 22.50
N TRP A 590 -12.47 2.72 23.18
CA TRP A 590 -12.39 4.07 22.59
C TRP A 590 -10.93 4.51 22.40
N GLY A 591 -10.01 4.02 23.23
CA GLY A 591 -8.58 4.16 23.03
C GLY A 591 -8.09 3.34 21.83
N LEU A 592 -8.48 2.06 21.78
CA LEU A 592 -8.21 1.19 20.62
C LEU A 592 -8.72 1.82 19.33
N GLY A 593 -9.97 2.31 19.32
CA GLY A 593 -10.59 2.91 18.15
C GLY A 593 -9.92 4.20 17.68
N ALA A 594 -9.33 4.98 18.59
CA ALA A 594 -8.55 6.16 18.21
C ALA A 594 -7.25 5.78 17.48
N VAL A 595 -6.63 4.64 17.83
CA VAL A 595 -5.45 4.12 17.13
C VAL A 595 -5.86 3.48 15.80
N ALA A 596 -6.85 2.58 15.81
CA ALA A 596 -7.34 1.90 14.63
C ALA A 596 -7.86 2.89 13.56
N GLY A 597 -8.52 3.97 13.96
CA GLY A 597 -8.99 5.01 13.06
C GLY A 597 -7.88 5.82 12.36
N VAL A 598 -6.63 5.74 12.83
CA VAL A 598 -5.47 6.35 12.18
C VAL A 598 -4.68 5.32 11.38
N GLU A 599 -4.53 4.10 11.90
CA GLU A 599 -3.72 3.04 11.27
C GLU A 599 -4.48 2.29 10.17
N HIS A 600 -5.79 2.12 10.30
CA HIS A 600 -6.63 1.28 9.44
C HIS A 600 -7.88 2.04 8.94
N VAL A 601 -7.67 3.20 8.31
CA VAL A 601 -8.74 4.12 7.85
C VAL A 601 -9.77 3.45 6.93
N SER A 602 -9.36 2.47 6.11
CA SER A 602 -10.25 1.73 5.21
C SER A 602 -11.18 0.75 5.93
N LEU A 603 -10.69 0.16 7.03
CA LEU A 603 -11.36 -0.92 7.77
C LEU A 603 -12.10 -0.41 9.02
N TRP A 604 -11.73 0.76 9.54
CA TRP A 604 -12.33 1.29 10.76
C TRP A 604 -13.52 2.20 10.48
N GLY A 605 -14.68 1.85 11.03
CA GLY A 605 -15.91 2.64 10.97
C GLY A 605 -16.03 3.63 12.11
N GLY A 606 -15.83 3.17 13.35
CA GLY A 606 -15.90 4.04 14.53
C GLY A 606 -16.33 3.34 15.82
N CYS A 607 -16.39 4.11 16.90
CA CYS A 607 -17.05 3.73 18.15
C CYS A 607 -18.39 4.45 18.27
N LEU A 608 -19.43 3.70 18.64
CA LEU A 608 -20.76 4.24 18.93
C LEU A 608 -21.21 3.82 20.32
N ASP A 609 -21.39 4.79 21.22
CA ASP A 609 -21.89 4.53 22.57
C ASP A 609 -23.42 4.59 22.63
N LEU A 610 -24.02 3.49 23.08
CA LEU A 610 -25.45 3.30 23.25
C LEU A 610 -25.94 3.81 24.62
N PRO A 611 -27.24 4.12 24.77
CA PRO A 611 -27.82 4.47 26.06
C PRO A 611 -27.63 3.37 27.12
N PRO A 612 -27.40 3.72 28.41
CA PRO A 612 -27.23 2.76 29.50
C PRO A 612 -28.39 1.76 29.67
N ALA A 613 -29.62 2.19 29.38
CA ALA A 613 -30.79 1.34 29.33
C ALA A 613 -31.33 1.37 27.89
N LEU A 614 -31.28 0.22 27.20
CA LEU A 614 -31.86 0.08 25.86
C LEU A 614 -33.41 0.09 25.91
N THR A 615 -34.02 -0.07 27.09
CA THR A 615 -35.47 0.02 27.31
C THR A 615 -36.05 1.37 26.92
N ASP A 616 -35.37 2.49 27.19
CA ASP A 616 -35.84 3.83 26.80
C ASP A 616 -35.69 4.08 25.28
N ALA A 617 -34.82 3.33 24.61
CA ALA A 617 -34.63 3.36 23.15
C ALA A 617 -35.58 2.41 22.40
N LEU A 618 -36.24 1.48 23.11
CA LEU A 618 -37.23 0.55 22.57
C LEU A 618 -38.63 1.16 22.42
N ASP A 619 -38.87 2.36 22.95
CA ASP A 619 -40.13 3.10 22.78
C ASP A 619 -40.35 3.57 21.32
N ASP A 620 -39.27 3.73 20.53
CA ASP A 620 -39.31 3.96 19.08
C ASP A 620 -38.19 3.20 18.35
N PRO A 621 -38.41 1.93 17.97
CA PRO A 621 -37.43 1.11 17.26
C PRO A 621 -37.00 1.69 15.90
N HIS A 622 -37.90 2.45 15.24
CA HIS A 622 -37.58 3.09 13.96
C HIS A 622 -36.60 4.26 14.16
N ALA A 623 -36.72 5.01 15.26
CA ALA A 623 -35.76 6.06 15.60
C ALA A 623 -34.37 5.49 15.90
N LEU A 624 -34.27 4.38 16.64
CA LEU A 624 -33.00 3.70 16.92
C LEU A 624 -32.32 3.21 15.63
N ALA A 625 -33.05 2.49 14.77
CA ALA A 625 -32.51 1.99 13.51
C ALA A 625 -32.12 3.14 12.55
N SER A 626 -32.90 4.23 12.52
CA SER A 626 -32.58 5.43 11.74
C SER A 626 -31.34 6.13 12.27
N ALA A 627 -31.19 6.23 13.59
CA ALA A 627 -30.02 6.82 14.23
C ALA A 627 -28.75 5.98 13.99
N LEU A 628 -28.86 4.65 14.04
CA LEU A 628 -27.78 3.75 13.67
C LEU A 628 -27.39 3.93 12.20
N SER A 629 -28.37 3.91 11.29
CA SER A 629 -28.12 4.13 9.85
C SER A 629 -27.43 5.48 9.60
N LEU A 630 -27.86 6.54 10.29
CA LEU A 630 -27.25 7.87 10.21
C LEU A 630 -25.82 7.89 10.74
N ALA A 631 -25.56 7.22 11.86
CA ALA A 631 -24.23 7.12 12.45
C ALA A 631 -23.25 6.44 11.48
N LEU A 632 -23.66 5.30 10.90
CA LEU A 632 -22.84 4.50 9.99
C LEU A 632 -22.61 5.18 8.63
N ALA A 633 -23.55 6.01 8.18
CA ALA A 633 -23.44 6.79 6.95
C ALA A 633 -22.68 8.12 7.14
N SER A 634 -22.35 8.50 8.38
CA SER A 634 -21.62 9.74 8.66
C SER A 634 -20.11 9.55 8.51
N ASP A 635 -19.40 10.64 8.24
CA ASP A 635 -17.92 10.67 8.26
C ASP A 635 -17.35 10.75 9.69
N GLU A 636 -18.19 10.58 10.71
CA GLU A 636 -17.80 10.68 12.12
C GLU A 636 -17.51 9.31 12.72
N SER A 637 -16.36 9.16 13.39
CA SER A 637 -15.93 7.87 13.97
C SER A 637 -16.07 7.76 15.49
N GLN A 638 -16.56 8.83 16.14
CA GLN A 638 -16.70 8.91 17.61
C GLN A 638 -18.09 9.47 17.97
N LEU A 639 -19.05 8.55 18.15
CA LEU A 639 -20.47 8.86 18.23
C LEU A 639 -21.11 8.36 19.53
N ALA A 640 -22.14 9.06 20.00
CA ALA A 640 -22.98 8.63 21.11
C ALA A 640 -24.44 8.81 20.73
N LEU A 641 -25.26 7.79 21.01
CA LEU A 641 -26.70 7.85 20.85
C LEU A 641 -27.34 8.19 22.21
N ARG A 642 -28.07 9.31 22.28
CA ARG A 642 -28.77 9.76 23.49
C ARG A 642 -30.14 10.34 23.11
N GLY A 643 -31.21 9.90 23.77
CA GLY A 643 -32.57 10.41 23.54
C GLY A 643 -33.00 10.36 22.07
N GLY A 644 -32.64 9.29 21.35
CA GLY A 644 -32.92 9.13 19.91
C GLY A 644 -32.13 10.05 18.98
N GLN A 645 -31.08 10.72 19.46
CA GLN A 645 -30.24 11.62 18.67
C GLN A 645 -28.78 11.16 18.65
N VAL A 646 -28.17 11.20 17.46
CA VAL A 646 -26.73 10.95 17.28
C VAL A 646 -25.96 12.21 17.61
N GLN A 647 -24.99 12.10 18.51
CA GLN A 647 -24.07 13.15 18.91
C GLN A 647 -22.63 12.74 18.57
N ALA A 648 -21.86 13.63 17.97
CA ALA A 648 -20.46 13.42 17.70
C ALA A 648 -19.58 14.14 18.72
N LYS A 649 -18.46 13.52 19.07
CA LYS A 649 -17.46 14.10 19.97
C LYS A 649 -16.76 15.28 19.30
N ARG A 650 -16.65 16.40 20.01
CA ARG A 650 -16.01 17.64 19.56
C ARG A 650 -15.04 18.13 20.59
N LEU A 651 -13.88 18.59 20.15
CA LEU A 651 -12.96 19.33 21.00
C LEU A 651 -13.22 20.83 20.79
N VAL A 652 -13.78 21.50 21.78
CA VAL A 652 -14.11 22.92 21.70
C VAL A 652 -13.23 23.74 22.63
N ALA A 653 -12.90 24.96 22.22
CA ALA A 653 -12.14 25.88 23.05
C ALA A 653 -12.98 26.28 24.28
N CYS A 654 -12.38 26.17 25.46
CA CYS A 654 -12.96 26.56 26.74
C CYS A 654 -11.91 27.39 27.51
N PRO A 655 -11.63 28.62 27.04
CA PRO A 655 -10.64 29.48 27.68
C PRO A 655 -11.04 29.77 29.14
N ASP A 656 -10.11 29.62 30.07
CA ASP A 656 -10.33 30.04 31.45
C ASP A 656 -10.03 31.53 31.56
N HIS A 657 -11.08 32.34 31.71
CA HIS A 657 -11.00 33.79 31.84
C HIS A 657 -10.61 34.25 33.26
N GLY A 658 -10.06 33.35 34.09
CA GLY A 658 -9.58 33.69 35.42
C GLY A 658 -10.70 33.65 36.44
N ARG A 659 -11.26 32.46 36.68
CA ARG A 659 -11.85 32.23 38.01
C ARG A 659 -10.71 32.14 39.02
N SER A 660 -10.54 33.19 39.82
CA SER A 660 -9.83 33.16 41.10
C SER A 660 -10.59 32.24 42.08
N GLY A 661 -10.61 30.94 41.79
CA GLY A 661 -11.01 29.89 42.74
C GLY A 661 -9.74 29.35 43.38
N ALA A 662 -9.73 29.21 44.70
CA ALA A 662 -8.64 28.59 45.44
C ALA A 662 -8.13 27.35 44.69
N GLN A 663 -6.84 27.36 44.34
CA GLN A 663 -6.19 26.19 43.77
C GLN A 663 -6.47 25.01 44.71
N PRO A 664 -6.91 23.85 44.19
CA PRO A 664 -7.10 22.69 45.05
C PRO A 664 -5.75 22.39 45.72
N ALA A 665 -5.71 22.49 47.06
CA ALA A 665 -4.54 22.10 47.81
C ALA A 665 -4.37 20.58 47.67
N TRP A 666 -3.43 20.18 46.82
CA TRP A 666 -3.07 18.77 46.64
C TRP A 666 -2.54 18.25 47.98
N SER A 667 -3.30 17.35 48.60
CA SER A 667 -3.01 16.80 49.93
C SER A 667 -2.96 15.29 49.87
N GLY A 668 -2.02 14.67 50.57
CA GLY A 668 -1.92 13.22 50.63
C GLY A 668 -0.73 12.66 49.83
N THR A 669 -0.90 11.44 49.32
CA THR A 669 0.09 10.71 48.53
C THR A 669 -0.30 10.72 47.06
N ALA A 670 0.60 11.20 46.19
CA ALA A 670 0.45 11.09 44.74
C ALA A 670 1.32 9.96 44.19
N LEU A 671 0.69 8.97 43.55
CA LEU A 671 1.35 7.87 42.85
C LEU A 671 1.46 8.22 41.36
N ILE A 672 2.68 8.29 40.85
CA ILE A 672 2.96 8.61 39.45
C ILE A 672 3.53 7.38 38.77
N THR A 673 2.76 6.82 37.85
CA THR A 673 3.19 5.69 37.02
C THR A 673 4.10 6.15 35.89
N GLY A 674 5.25 5.49 35.73
CA GLY A 674 6.31 5.96 34.83
C GLY A 674 7.00 7.24 35.35
N GLY A 675 7.04 7.43 36.67
CA GLY A 675 7.49 8.66 37.34
C GLY A 675 8.91 9.11 37.01
N THR A 676 9.80 8.18 36.63
CA THR A 676 11.17 8.48 36.18
C THR A 676 11.28 8.73 34.67
N GLY A 677 10.16 8.70 33.93
CA GLY A 677 10.08 9.05 32.52
C GLY A 677 9.97 10.56 32.29
N ALA A 678 10.06 11.00 31.03
CA ALA A 678 10.10 12.42 30.68
C ALA A 678 8.89 13.21 31.23
N ILE A 679 7.66 12.73 30.99
CA ILE A 679 6.43 13.39 31.47
C ILE A 679 6.28 13.21 32.98
N GLY A 680 6.52 12.00 33.49
CA GLY A 680 6.39 11.68 34.93
C GLY A 680 7.23 12.59 35.82
N GLY A 681 8.48 12.87 35.42
CA GLY A 681 9.35 13.79 36.16
C GLY A 681 8.89 15.25 36.11
N HIS A 682 8.24 15.69 35.03
CA HIS A 682 7.65 17.03 34.98
C HIS A 682 6.40 17.13 35.87
N THR A 683 5.53 16.12 35.85
CA THR A 683 4.35 16.04 36.73
C THR A 683 4.76 16.01 38.20
N ALA A 684 5.80 15.25 38.55
CA ALA A 684 6.33 15.20 39.91
C ALA A 684 6.83 16.56 40.41
N ARG A 685 7.60 17.28 39.57
CA ARG A 685 8.07 18.64 39.88
C ARG A 685 6.93 19.63 40.03
N TRP A 686 5.89 19.50 39.21
CA TRP A 686 4.71 20.34 39.32
C TRP A 686 3.98 20.08 40.65
N LEU A 687 3.64 18.82 40.97
CA LEU A 687 2.98 18.45 42.23
C LEU A 687 3.80 18.84 43.47
N ALA A 688 5.13 18.72 43.42
CA ALA A 688 6.02 19.17 44.49
C ALA A 688 5.90 20.69 44.74
N ARG A 689 5.84 21.50 43.68
CA ARG A 689 5.65 22.96 43.78
C ARG A 689 4.25 23.35 44.25
N GLU A 690 3.25 22.52 43.97
CA GLU A 690 1.87 22.69 44.45
C GLU A 690 1.68 22.22 45.91
N GLY A 691 2.73 21.70 46.56
CA GLY A 691 2.73 21.40 48.00
C GLY A 691 2.24 20.01 48.41
N ILE A 692 2.31 19.02 47.51
CA ILE A 692 2.00 17.62 47.86
C ILE A 692 2.89 17.13 49.02
N GLN A 693 2.37 16.26 49.89
CA GLN A 693 3.10 15.75 51.06
C GLN A 693 4.02 14.57 50.73
N ARG A 694 3.54 13.66 49.87
CA ARG A 694 4.26 12.45 49.48
C ARG A 694 4.12 12.18 47.98
N LEU A 695 5.25 11.93 47.33
CA LEU A 695 5.36 11.50 45.94
C LEU A 695 5.88 10.06 45.91
N VAL A 696 5.14 9.16 45.27
CA VAL A 696 5.60 7.81 44.97
C VAL A 696 5.72 7.68 43.46
N LEU A 697 6.94 7.46 42.98
CA LEU A 697 7.27 7.39 41.55
C LEU A 697 7.57 5.93 41.21
N THR A 698 6.74 5.31 40.37
CA THR A 698 6.99 3.93 39.94
C THR A 698 7.63 3.87 38.57
N SER A 699 8.57 2.95 38.41
CA SER A 699 9.07 2.52 37.09
C SER A 699 9.59 1.09 37.17
N ARG A 700 9.75 0.42 36.03
CA ARG A 700 10.32 -0.95 35.98
C ARG A 700 11.70 -1.06 36.65
N ARG A 701 12.47 0.03 36.66
CA ARG A 701 13.81 0.09 37.26
C ARG A 701 13.84 0.83 38.60
N GLY A 702 12.74 1.45 39.03
CA GLY A 702 12.65 2.23 40.26
C GLY A 702 13.86 3.16 40.48
N PRO A 703 14.59 3.02 41.60
CA PRO A 703 15.76 3.85 41.92
C PRO A 703 16.96 3.63 40.98
N TRP A 704 16.98 2.53 40.23
CA TRP A 704 18.03 2.21 39.25
C TRP A 704 17.74 2.76 37.85
N ALA A 705 16.65 3.53 37.67
CA ALA A 705 16.42 4.22 36.42
C ALA A 705 17.47 5.33 36.20
N PRO A 706 17.97 5.54 34.96
CA PRO A 706 18.87 6.64 34.66
C PRO A 706 18.25 7.99 35.04
N GLY A 707 18.98 8.82 35.79
CA GLY A 707 18.50 10.14 36.23
C GLY A 707 17.58 10.13 37.47
N ALA A 708 17.31 8.96 38.07
CA ALA A 708 16.34 8.85 39.15
C ALA A 708 16.86 9.43 40.47
N ALA A 709 18.13 9.23 40.79
CA ALA A 709 18.76 9.80 41.99
C ALA A 709 18.79 11.34 41.94
N GLU A 710 19.09 11.90 40.77
CA GLU A 710 19.06 13.35 40.56
C GLU A 710 17.63 13.91 40.68
N LEU A 711 16.64 13.21 40.11
CA LEU A 711 15.23 13.59 40.21
C LEU A 711 14.72 13.52 41.65
N GLU A 712 15.07 12.47 42.40
CA GLU A 712 14.70 12.32 43.82
C GLU A 712 15.30 13.45 44.65
N ALA A 713 16.59 13.75 44.49
CA ALA A 713 17.25 14.84 45.20
C ALA A 713 16.61 16.21 44.88
N GLU A 714 16.24 16.46 43.63
CA GLU A 714 15.54 17.67 43.22
C GLU A 714 14.16 17.78 43.87
N LEU A 715 13.38 16.70 43.86
CA LEU A 715 12.03 16.70 44.41
C LEU A 715 12.02 16.82 45.94
N VAL A 716 12.96 16.17 46.63
CA VAL A 716 13.12 16.32 48.09
C VAL A 716 13.48 17.76 48.45
N ALA A 717 14.32 18.43 47.66
CA ALA A 717 14.65 19.84 47.85
C ALA A 717 13.45 20.78 47.70
N LEU A 718 12.39 20.35 46.99
CA LEU A 718 11.14 21.10 46.84
C LEU A 718 10.16 20.89 48.00
N GLY A 719 10.41 19.95 48.92
CA GLY A 719 9.62 19.75 50.14
C GLY A 719 8.90 18.41 50.35
N PRO A 720 8.39 17.68 49.34
CA PRO A 720 7.69 16.41 49.57
C PRO A 720 8.64 15.29 50.04
N SER A 721 8.06 14.30 50.74
CA SER A 721 8.69 12.99 50.87
C SER A 721 8.61 12.25 49.53
N VAL A 722 9.72 11.74 49.03
CA VAL A 722 9.81 11.11 47.71
C VAL A 722 10.20 9.66 47.89
N GLU A 723 9.53 8.77 47.16
CA GLU A 723 9.83 7.35 47.14
C GLU A 723 9.87 6.83 45.69
N LEU A 724 11.04 6.33 45.28
CA LEU A 724 11.21 5.66 43.99
C LEU A 724 10.98 4.16 44.16
N VAL A 725 9.96 3.61 43.50
CA VAL A 725 9.59 2.20 43.62
C VAL A 725 9.82 1.48 42.30
N ALA A 726 10.56 0.38 42.35
CA ALA A 726 10.64 -0.57 41.24
C ALA A 726 9.34 -1.37 41.20
N CYS A 727 8.43 -1.00 40.29
CA CYS A 727 7.15 -1.65 40.09
C CYS A 727 6.82 -1.58 38.61
N ASP A 728 6.63 -2.73 37.99
CA ASP A 728 5.99 -2.80 36.69
C ASP A 728 4.48 -2.66 36.90
N VAL A 729 3.86 -1.65 36.29
CA VAL A 729 2.40 -1.43 36.40
C VAL A 729 1.62 -2.44 35.56
N ALA A 730 2.28 -3.18 34.67
CA ALA A 730 1.70 -4.30 33.94
C ALA A 730 1.64 -5.60 34.78
N ASP A 731 2.28 -5.64 35.96
CA ASP A 731 2.23 -6.77 36.89
C ASP A 731 1.15 -6.50 37.96
N PRO A 732 0.01 -7.22 37.93
CA PRO A 732 -1.10 -6.99 38.86
C PRO A 732 -0.76 -7.29 40.32
N GLU A 733 0.08 -8.31 40.57
CA GLU A 733 0.46 -8.71 41.93
C GLU A 733 1.40 -7.67 42.54
N ALA A 734 2.41 -7.23 41.78
CA ALA A 734 3.35 -6.21 42.21
C ALA A 734 2.65 -4.86 42.48
N LEU A 735 1.74 -4.45 41.59
CA LEU A 735 0.98 -3.22 41.76
C LEU A 735 0.00 -3.33 42.93
N GLY A 736 -0.68 -4.47 43.10
CA GLY A 736 -1.56 -4.74 44.23
C GLY A 736 -0.84 -4.62 45.57
N ALA A 737 0.32 -5.28 45.69
CA ALA A 737 1.17 -5.21 46.88
C ALA A 737 1.64 -3.77 47.18
N LEU A 738 1.97 -3.00 46.15
CA LEU A 738 2.33 -1.59 46.30
C LEU A 738 1.16 -0.75 46.82
N LEU A 739 -0.03 -0.89 46.22
CA LEU A 739 -1.22 -0.14 46.63
C LEU A 739 -1.62 -0.48 48.07
N ASP A 740 -1.56 -1.75 48.46
CA ASP A 740 -1.88 -2.18 49.82
C ASP A 740 -0.84 -1.71 50.84
N ARG A 741 0.43 -1.57 50.44
CA ARG A 741 1.45 -0.93 51.26
C ARG A 741 1.17 0.57 51.40
N LEU A 742 0.92 1.28 50.31
CA LEU A 742 0.62 2.73 50.33
C LEU A 742 -0.66 3.07 51.10
N ARG A 743 -1.66 2.18 51.10
CA ARG A 743 -2.87 2.32 51.93
C ARG A 743 -2.58 2.16 53.43
N ARG A 744 -1.60 1.31 53.79
CA ARG A 744 -1.17 1.10 55.18
C ARG A 744 -0.18 2.18 55.65
N GLU A 745 0.62 2.71 54.74
CA GLU A 745 1.73 3.63 55.03
C GLU A 745 1.40 5.04 54.54
N GLY A 746 1.34 6.00 55.47
CA GLY A 746 1.31 7.44 55.16
C GLY A 746 -0.07 8.02 54.82
N PRO A 747 -0.11 9.24 54.24
CA PRO A 747 -1.35 9.92 53.89
C PRO A 747 -2.15 9.20 52.79
N PRO A 748 -3.48 9.38 52.71
CA PRO A 748 -4.33 8.69 51.74
C PRO A 748 -3.89 8.96 50.29
N LEU A 749 -4.03 7.93 49.45
CA LEU A 749 -3.83 8.03 48.01
C LEU A 749 -4.91 8.95 47.40
N ARG A 750 -4.49 9.90 46.57
CA ARG A 750 -5.39 10.84 45.87
C ARG A 750 -5.61 10.47 44.41
#